data_AF-A0A5S6QUR5-F1
#
_entry.id   AF-A0A5S6QUR5-F1
#
_cell.length_a   1.000
_cell.length_b   1.000
_cell.length_c   1.000
_cell.angle_alpha   90.00
_cell.angle_beta   90.00
_cell.angle_gamma   90.00
#
_symmetry.space_group_name_H-M   'P 1'
#
loop_
_entity.id
_entity.type
_entity.pdbx_description
1 polymer ?
#
loop_
_entity_poly.entity_id
_entity_poly.type
_entity_poly.pdbx_seq_one_letter_code
_entity_poly.pdbx_strand_id
1 'polypeptide(L)'
;MIVVSMLCLVLSVRFGTGGELDDCYNQYPSIRGRMTWEQYMLQCLKKRQYYALSGEREPFLEESSFFTDKQLKYLHSFDDDLSSMVPLSAAVRREYRDMDQKDRNAFHRSLRQLNTDKVDGVSKYDLFSRLHNVDLSPASHVGPAVLPWHREYLRRFEAALRRVDPAVSLPYWDPTIEVMLENCSESTLWSNELMGSCCGSDTNSSLTNHALFSSTEPLKFKRDLAKHGNMAFTDALLSEMANYNSLAEFGICRNVKFEKALRKTREWIGGDMEHLKSAGKDPLFYMFLAYVDYRFEDWRQKHLHAGYPADHDACTMFHFGDTPMFPFSPLKNKDGLSDAYTKYYRYAKPPECKMKALTCSSPHLACDVEFMRCAPRLVPRAACKQRPRGEDPCYNSMAWFNAGDLNARQSFVSTMSLTITESLLEFSVGIVGKYFGPLCSSIVEELLTPLSGSNTLKGLIRATGFKAHETRTALGVLLQHDIVDFSCDESGVVYYRASMEQIIRMVRRGVYLTTTRNLFGDMASALMEEILLAGKLNHIVCVEKAHERVLGLGLSSNIADMQDTFRRLVGSHLVRRCPFVDRRTSDTSEVPVFHRLLDEYPVPNFDLPTNGETSQDDYLWSVNFTLLDQYRRYEMLINFFEARFGKRAGEVISAIVQIDDFSPTKVRRSREVRLSNLVTSLPKSIGLNFRSLMLLFSLFAKDPTNVVSEKPDPGEAIFVIEYDKIYTVMSIAEIEKTIRNTVGSPAVRLFNILNVNGEMTEDELEKVALLDSKDCKESLHLSVQSKFIFLCESSKGVDFASGKITYVLLVNIGDTILHLIDVGCKAIKNAVERRILENEANRELIARENKYVRVCQRIKAEYAAEPEMIEQHLHEVAEAYITNAEKQLLAKHRKRLEAFDALSEDSVTTSDASFEPEIPLESPTCKRLVCCLLALLLSVDGVRQRLRCEVNWLTIV
;
A
#
# COMPACT_ATOMS: atom_id res chain seq x y z
N MET A 1 45.02 30.52 -42.29
CA MET A 1 44.63 31.93 -42.47
C MET A 1 44.06 32.24 -43.86
N ILE A 2 44.70 31.84 -44.97
CA ILE A 2 44.20 32.16 -46.34
C ILE A 2 42.81 31.56 -46.64
N VAL A 3 42.53 30.34 -46.17
CA VAL A 3 41.19 29.69 -46.30
C VAL A 3 40.12 30.42 -45.47
N VAL A 4 40.52 30.99 -44.33
CA VAL A 4 39.65 31.75 -43.41
C VAL A 4 39.34 33.14 -44.00
N SER A 5 40.32 33.79 -44.63
CA SER A 5 40.11 35.06 -45.35
C SER A 5 39.23 34.90 -46.58
N MET A 6 39.31 33.77 -47.29
CA MET A 6 38.42 33.44 -48.41
C MET A 6 36.97 33.18 -47.94
N LEU A 7 36.78 32.49 -46.81
CA LEU A 7 35.46 32.32 -46.20
C LEU A 7 34.87 33.66 -45.74
N CYS A 8 35.68 34.54 -45.15
CA CYS A 8 35.27 35.91 -44.81
C CYS A 8 34.86 36.71 -46.06
N LEU A 9 35.58 36.59 -47.18
CA LEU A 9 35.25 37.29 -48.42
C LEU A 9 33.94 36.76 -49.04
N VAL A 10 33.72 35.45 -49.02
CA VAL A 10 32.48 34.83 -49.52
C VAL A 10 31.27 35.19 -48.64
N LEU A 11 31.45 35.25 -47.31
CA LEU A 11 30.42 35.71 -46.37
C LEU A 11 30.16 37.22 -46.48
N SER A 12 31.18 38.02 -46.76
CA SER A 12 31.08 39.48 -46.96
C SER A 12 30.34 39.85 -48.25
N VAL A 13 30.55 39.07 -49.33
CA VAL A 13 29.96 39.33 -50.65
C VAL A 13 28.50 38.90 -50.73
N ARG A 14 28.03 37.93 -49.92
CA ARG A 14 26.61 37.55 -49.86
C ARG A 14 25.76 38.38 -48.89
N PHE A 15 26.33 39.09 -47.92
CA PHE A 15 25.56 39.78 -46.86
C PHE A 15 25.94 41.26 -46.58
N GLY A 16 26.79 41.89 -47.39
CA GLY A 16 27.03 43.33 -47.32
C GLY A 16 27.99 43.77 -46.20
N THR A 17 29.05 44.47 -46.65
CA THR A 17 30.05 45.31 -45.95
C THR A 17 30.81 44.70 -44.76
N GLY A 18 32.05 44.27 -45.01
CA GLY A 18 32.99 43.68 -44.04
C GLY A 18 33.63 44.64 -43.02
N GLY A 19 33.18 45.90 -42.91
CA GLY A 19 33.74 46.85 -41.93
C GLY A 19 33.19 46.72 -40.50
N GLU A 20 31.98 46.16 -40.34
CA GLU A 20 31.26 46.17 -39.05
C GLU A 20 31.62 44.98 -38.13
N LEU A 21 32.24 43.94 -38.68
CA LEU A 21 32.73 42.77 -37.92
C LEU A 21 33.95 43.13 -37.07
N ASP A 22 34.84 43.97 -37.60
CA ASP A 22 35.97 44.52 -36.85
C ASP A 22 35.50 45.49 -35.76
N ASP A 23 34.43 46.26 -35.99
CA ASP A 23 33.81 47.11 -34.96
C ASP A 23 33.15 46.30 -33.84
N CYS A 24 32.50 45.17 -34.16
CA CYS A 24 32.00 44.20 -33.17
C CYS A 24 33.17 43.69 -32.30
N TYR A 25 34.29 43.31 -32.93
CA TYR A 25 35.53 42.84 -32.27
C TYR A 25 36.23 43.88 -31.38
N ASN A 26 36.09 45.16 -31.70
CA ASN A 26 36.70 46.25 -30.95
C ASN A 26 35.80 46.78 -29.80
N GLN A 27 34.50 46.49 -29.81
CA GLN A 27 33.55 46.98 -28.80
C GLN A 27 33.62 46.27 -27.43
N TYR A 28 34.19 45.06 -27.35
CA TYR A 28 34.18 44.27 -26.11
C TYR A 28 35.58 43.72 -25.74
N PRO A 29 36.49 44.58 -25.24
CA PRO A 29 37.88 44.18 -24.92
C PRO A 29 37.98 43.17 -23.78
N SER A 30 37.01 43.13 -22.85
CA SER A 30 37.01 42.27 -21.66
C SER A 30 36.88 40.77 -21.95
N ILE A 31 36.42 40.42 -23.16
CA ILE A 31 36.09 39.05 -23.58
C ILE A 31 37.12 38.52 -24.61
N ARG A 32 38.08 39.35 -25.03
CA ARG A 32 39.17 38.94 -25.94
C ARG A 32 40.02 37.84 -25.29
N GLY A 33 40.16 36.72 -25.99
CA GLY A 33 40.91 35.55 -25.52
C GLY A 33 40.10 34.51 -24.74
N ARG A 34 38.84 34.80 -24.37
CA ARG A 34 37.94 33.85 -23.68
C ARG A 34 37.01 33.07 -24.62
N MET A 35 37.02 33.43 -25.90
CA MET A 35 36.30 32.75 -26.98
C MET A 35 37.28 32.39 -28.09
N THR A 36 37.03 31.26 -28.76
CA THR A 36 37.66 31.01 -30.06
C THR A 36 37.17 32.05 -31.07
N TRP A 37 38.00 32.40 -32.07
CA TRP A 37 37.61 33.36 -33.12
C TRP A 37 36.31 32.97 -33.83
N GLU A 38 36.05 31.67 -33.94
CA GLU A 38 34.84 31.11 -34.56
C GLU A 38 33.58 31.33 -33.71
N GLN A 39 33.67 31.17 -32.38
CA GLN A 39 32.59 31.50 -31.44
C GLN A 39 32.30 33.01 -31.43
N TYR A 40 33.33 33.82 -31.61
CA TYR A 40 33.19 35.28 -31.70
C TYR A 40 32.41 35.69 -32.97
N MET A 41 32.81 35.13 -34.12
CA MET A 41 32.12 35.31 -35.40
C MET A 41 30.64 34.89 -35.35
N LEU A 42 30.35 33.75 -34.70
CA LEU A 42 29.00 33.23 -34.51
C LEU A 42 28.09 34.24 -33.78
N GLN A 43 28.61 34.91 -32.74
CA GLN A 43 27.85 35.87 -31.95
C GLN A 43 27.57 37.18 -32.70
N CYS A 44 28.56 37.70 -33.44
CA CYS A 44 28.34 38.89 -34.26
C CYS A 44 27.33 38.63 -35.39
N LEU A 45 27.31 37.42 -35.98
CA LEU A 45 26.33 37.02 -37.00
C LEU A 45 24.90 36.89 -36.43
N LYS A 46 24.74 36.29 -35.25
CA LYS A 46 23.43 36.15 -34.57
C LYS A 46 22.82 37.50 -34.20
N LYS A 47 23.61 38.40 -33.62
CA LYS A 47 23.17 39.76 -33.28
C LYS A 47 22.65 40.52 -34.50
N ARG A 48 23.31 40.35 -35.66
CA ARG A 48 22.90 40.96 -36.93
C ARG A 48 21.61 40.36 -37.46
N GLN A 49 21.47 39.04 -37.44
CA GLN A 49 20.25 38.36 -37.88
C GLN A 49 19.04 38.70 -37.00
N TYR A 50 19.23 38.79 -35.68
CA TYR A 50 18.18 39.20 -34.75
C TYR A 50 17.76 40.65 -34.99
N TYR A 51 18.71 41.61 -35.02
CA TYR A 51 18.41 43.02 -35.28
C TYR A 51 17.71 43.23 -36.63
N ALA A 52 18.11 42.48 -37.66
CA ALA A 52 17.47 42.54 -38.98
C ALA A 52 16.04 42.00 -38.99
N LEU A 53 15.69 41.07 -38.09
CA LEU A 53 14.36 40.48 -37.99
C LEU A 53 13.44 41.21 -37.00
N SER A 54 13.99 41.83 -35.94
CA SER A 54 13.21 42.42 -34.85
C SER A 54 13.26 43.95 -34.78
N GLY A 55 14.25 44.60 -35.38
CA GLY A 55 14.51 46.04 -35.20
C GLY A 55 15.08 46.40 -33.82
N GLU A 56 15.27 45.43 -32.93
CA GLU A 56 15.72 45.60 -31.55
C GLU A 56 17.11 45.00 -31.33
N ARG A 57 17.94 45.66 -30.52
CA ARG A 57 19.27 45.14 -30.14
C ARG A 57 19.13 44.26 -28.90
N GLU A 58 19.37 42.95 -29.03
CA GLU A 58 19.48 42.04 -27.89
C GLU A 58 20.68 42.42 -26.98
N PRO A 59 20.61 42.18 -25.65
CA PRO A 59 21.77 42.29 -24.78
C PRO A 59 22.80 41.21 -25.14
N PHE A 60 24.08 41.58 -25.13
CA PHE A 60 25.19 40.63 -25.28
C PHE A 60 25.12 39.60 -24.14
N LEU A 61 25.49 38.33 -24.40
CA LEU A 61 25.55 37.26 -23.40
C LEU A 61 26.11 37.75 -22.05
N GLU A 62 25.47 37.38 -20.94
CA GLU A 62 26.03 37.58 -19.61
C GLU A 62 27.40 36.89 -19.49
N GLU A 63 28.38 37.55 -18.86
CA GLU A 63 29.74 37.01 -18.62
C GLU A 63 29.75 35.64 -17.94
N SER A 64 28.66 35.26 -17.26
CA SER A 64 28.42 33.97 -16.63
C SER A 64 28.34 32.78 -17.62
N SER A 65 28.18 33.05 -18.92
CA SER A 65 27.99 32.04 -19.97
C SER A 65 29.29 31.51 -20.61
N PHE A 66 30.46 32.04 -20.23
CA PHE A 66 31.75 31.67 -20.82
C PHE A 66 32.47 30.59 -20.00
N PHE A 67 33.16 29.68 -20.70
CA PHE A 67 34.04 28.70 -20.07
C PHE A 67 35.42 29.32 -19.78
N THR A 68 36.01 28.99 -18.62
CA THR A 68 37.41 29.33 -18.34
C THR A 68 38.36 28.45 -19.15
N ASP A 69 39.63 28.83 -19.27
CA ASP A 69 40.65 28.03 -19.96
C ASP A 69 40.78 26.62 -19.38
N LYS A 70 40.63 26.46 -18.05
CA LYS A 70 40.67 25.13 -17.40
C LYS A 70 39.41 24.32 -17.70
N GLN A 71 38.25 24.97 -17.78
CA GLN A 71 37.00 24.31 -18.16
C GLN A 71 37.05 23.86 -19.62
N LEU A 72 37.54 24.71 -20.52
CA LEU A 72 37.79 24.35 -21.92
C LEU A 72 38.80 23.21 -22.02
N LYS A 73 39.93 23.27 -21.30
CA LYS A 73 40.91 22.17 -21.27
C LYS A 73 40.29 20.85 -20.81
N TYR A 74 39.39 20.88 -19.84
CA TYR A 74 38.65 19.69 -19.42
C TYR A 74 37.71 19.17 -20.53
N LEU A 75 36.93 20.05 -21.18
CA LEU A 75 36.02 19.65 -22.26
C LEU A 75 36.78 19.14 -23.52
N HIS A 76 37.91 19.76 -23.85
CA HIS A 76 38.81 19.36 -24.94
C HIS A 76 39.63 18.11 -24.61
N SER A 77 39.73 17.72 -23.32
CA SER A 77 40.36 16.45 -22.97
C SER A 77 39.60 15.23 -23.49
N PHE A 78 38.45 15.42 -24.12
CA PHE A 78 37.67 14.39 -24.78
C PHE A 78 37.72 14.48 -26.32
N ASP A 79 38.50 15.40 -26.92
CA ASP A 79 38.61 15.57 -28.37
C ASP A 79 39.36 14.43 -29.10
N ASP A 80 39.69 13.35 -28.41
CA ASP A 80 40.48 12.24 -28.93
C ASP A 80 39.88 11.62 -30.22
N ASP A 81 40.76 11.17 -31.11
CA ASP A 81 40.40 10.57 -32.40
C ASP A 81 39.53 9.32 -32.21
N LEU A 82 38.34 9.31 -32.82
CA LEU A 82 37.35 8.21 -32.81
C LEU A 82 37.96 6.85 -33.19
N SER A 83 39.11 6.83 -33.88
CA SER A 83 39.82 5.61 -34.28
C SER A 83 40.76 5.02 -33.23
N SER A 84 41.18 5.80 -32.23
CA SER A 84 42.32 5.50 -31.35
C SER A 84 41.98 4.75 -30.06
N MET A 85 40.70 4.72 -29.65
CA MET A 85 40.24 4.04 -28.44
C MET A 85 38.88 3.37 -28.65
N VAL A 86 38.90 2.18 -29.26
CA VAL A 86 37.87 1.19 -28.94
C VAL A 86 38.17 0.74 -27.50
N PRO A 87 37.34 1.06 -26.49
CA PRO A 87 37.52 0.51 -25.16
C PRO A 87 37.54 -1.02 -25.24
N LEU A 88 38.28 -1.72 -24.34
CA LEU A 88 38.41 -3.19 -24.30
C LEU A 88 37.07 -3.94 -24.50
N SER A 89 35.96 -3.31 -24.11
CA SER A 89 34.61 -3.64 -24.55
C SER A 89 33.76 -2.39 -24.78
N ALA A 90 33.00 -2.36 -25.88
CA ALA A 90 32.00 -1.32 -26.17
C ALA A 90 30.93 -1.26 -25.07
N ALA A 91 30.60 -0.04 -24.62
CA ALA A 91 29.54 0.17 -23.62
C ALA A 91 28.19 -0.27 -24.18
N VAL A 92 27.32 -0.88 -23.37
CA VAL A 92 25.99 -1.30 -23.79
C VAL A 92 24.95 -0.39 -23.16
N ARG A 93 24.46 0.58 -23.91
CA ARG A 93 23.39 1.47 -23.47
C ARG A 93 22.08 0.68 -23.40
N ARG A 94 21.49 0.58 -22.21
CA ARG A 94 20.27 -0.19 -21.93
C ARG A 94 19.13 0.73 -21.52
N GLU A 95 17.90 0.23 -21.62
CA GLU A 95 16.75 0.92 -21.04
C GLU A 95 16.94 0.98 -19.53
N TYR A 96 16.75 2.16 -18.95
CA TYR A 96 17.11 2.45 -17.57
C TYR A 96 16.41 1.58 -16.51
N ARG A 97 15.12 1.30 -16.70
CA ARG A 97 14.36 0.40 -15.83
C ARG A 97 14.83 -1.04 -16.01
N ASP A 98 15.37 -1.40 -17.17
CA ASP A 98 15.90 -2.75 -17.45
C ASP A 98 17.35 -2.99 -16.97
N MET A 99 18.03 -1.96 -16.47
CA MET A 99 19.35 -2.13 -15.87
C MET A 99 19.27 -3.00 -14.61
N ASP A 100 20.34 -3.74 -14.32
CA ASP A 100 20.48 -4.38 -13.01
C ASP A 100 20.83 -3.34 -11.93
N GLN A 101 20.67 -3.72 -10.66
CA GLN A 101 20.90 -2.77 -9.56
C GLN A 101 22.37 -2.35 -9.45
N LYS A 102 23.30 -3.21 -9.86
CA LYS A 102 24.75 -2.94 -9.77
C LYS A 102 25.15 -1.84 -10.76
N ASP A 103 24.75 -1.97 -12.01
CA ASP A 103 25.03 -1.01 -13.08
C ASP A 103 24.30 0.32 -12.81
N ARG A 104 23.06 0.28 -12.30
CA ARG A 104 22.32 1.49 -11.87
C ARG A 104 23.07 2.23 -10.76
N ASN A 105 23.52 1.52 -9.73
CA ASN A 105 24.27 2.11 -8.63
C ASN A 105 25.59 2.72 -9.10
N ALA A 106 26.28 2.08 -10.05
CA ALA A 106 27.51 2.61 -10.65
C ALA A 106 27.24 3.90 -11.46
N PHE A 107 26.15 3.93 -12.23
CA PHE A 107 25.71 5.12 -12.97
C PHE A 107 25.37 6.29 -12.03
N HIS A 108 24.55 6.06 -11.00
CA HIS A 108 24.21 7.07 -9.99
C HIS A 108 25.43 7.60 -9.25
N ARG A 109 26.36 6.72 -8.88
CA ARG A 109 27.62 7.11 -8.24
C ARG A 109 28.46 8.00 -9.16
N SER A 110 28.57 7.65 -10.43
CA SER A 110 29.34 8.41 -11.42
C SER A 110 28.74 9.80 -11.66
N LEU A 111 27.41 9.90 -11.77
CA LEU A 111 26.71 11.18 -11.84
C LEU A 111 26.97 12.08 -10.62
N ARG A 112 26.84 11.53 -9.41
CA ARG A 112 27.11 12.27 -8.17
C ARG A 112 28.58 12.71 -8.05
N GLN A 113 29.52 11.88 -8.50
CA GLN A 113 30.93 12.24 -8.54
C GLN A 113 31.20 13.38 -9.51
N LEU A 114 30.62 13.36 -10.71
CA LEU A 114 30.73 14.48 -11.66
C LEU A 114 30.10 15.77 -11.15
N ASN A 115 29.03 15.68 -10.35
CA ASN A 115 28.41 16.82 -9.69
C ASN A 115 29.26 17.38 -8.52
N THR A 116 30.02 16.50 -7.85
CA THR A 116 30.89 16.88 -6.73
C THR A 116 32.22 17.47 -7.21
N ASP A 117 32.82 16.89 -8.25
CA ASP A 117 34.08 17.33 -8.83
C ASP A 117 33.91 18.67 -9.56
N LYS A 118 34.71 19.68 -9.20
CA LYS A 118 34.60 21.03 -9.78
C LYS A 118 35.83 21.43 -10.60
N VAL A 119 35.61 22.22 -11.64
CA VAL A 119 36.63 22.93 -12.42
C VAL A 119 36.32 24.43 -12.36
N ASP A 120 37.20 25.17 -11.69
CA ASP A 120 37.00 26.60 -11.38
C ASP A 120 35.61 26.89 -10.76
N GLY A 121 35.25 26.11 -9.73
CA GLY A 121 34.02 26.31 -8.95
C GLY A 121 32.73 25.79 -9.60
N VAL A 122 32.77 25.32 -10.85
CA VAL A 122 31.62 24.73 -11.56
C VAL A 122 31.76 23.21 -11.58
N SER A 123 30.70 22.46 -11.29
CA SER A 123 30.76 20.99 -11.32
C SER A 123 31.04 20.47 -12.74
N LYS A 124 31.77 19.36 -12.86
CA LYS A 124 32.03 18.72 -14.15
C LYS A 124 30.72 18.35 -14.86
N TYR A 125 29.69 17.99 -14.10
CA TYR A 125 28.34 17.75 -14.62
C TYR A 125 27.71 19.03 -15.21
N ASP A 126 27.73 20.15 -14.49
CA ASP A 126 27.18 21.42 -14.95
C ASP A 126 27.90 21.98 -16.18
N LEU A 127 29.19 21.63 -16.39
CA LEU A 127 29.89 21.99 -17.62
C LEU A 127 29.21 21.39 -18.86
N PHE A 128 28.77 20.13 -18.79
CA PHE A 128 28.02 19.50 -19.88
C PHE A 128 26.65 20.13 -20.05
N SER A 129 25.97 20.52 -18.97
CA SER A 129 24.71 21.28 -19.07
C SER A 129 24.90 22.62 -19.78
N ARG A 130 25.97 23.37 -19.46
CA ARG A 130 26.28 24.66 -20.08
C ARG A 130 26.67 24.51 -21.56
N LEU A 131 27.29 23.39 -21.92
CA LEU A 131 27.73 23.10 -23.28
C LEU A 131 26.58 23.00 -24.29
N HIS A 132 25.40 22.60 -23.84
CA HIS A 132 24.20 22.48 -24.67
C HIS A 132 23.51 23.82 -24.98
N ASN A 133 24.10 24.95 -24.56
CA ASN A 133 23.56 26.27 -24.87
C ASN A 133 23.60 26.57 -26.38
N VAL A 134 22.45 26.98 -26.95
CA VAL A 134 22.27 27.41 -28.35
C VAL A 134 23.33 28.41 -28.80
N ASP A 135 23.82 29.23 -27.86
CA ASP A 135 24.83 30.26 -28.10
C ASP A 135 26.23 29.72 -28.38
N LEU A 136 26.58 28.59 -27.79
CA LEU A 136 27.86 27.91 -27.94
C LEU A 136 27.80 26.77 -28.96
N SER A 137 26.63 26.18 -29.10
CA SER A 137 26.39 24.95 -29.87
C SER A 137 25.24 25.16 -30.85
N PRO A 138 25.40 26.02 -31.87
CA PRO A 138 24.29 26.38 -32.78
C PRO A 138 23.76 25.18 -33.57
N ALA A 139 24.58 24.16 -33.80
CA ALA A 139 24.21 22.93 -34.49
C ALA A 139 23.33 21.99 -33.62
N SER A 140 23.22 22.24 -32.31
CA SER A 140 22.45 21.37 -31.40
C SER A 140 20.92 21.53 -31.56
N HIS A 141 20.43 22.51 -32.33
CA HIS A 141 18.98 22.72 -32.54
C HIS A 141 18.66 23.19 -33.96
N VAL A 142 17.47 22.85 -34.47
CA VAL A 142 16.86 23.48 -35.65
C VAL A 142 17.55 23.16 -36.99
N GLY A 143 18.00 21.91 -37.21
CA GLY A 143 18.52 21.50 -38.52
C GLY A 143 19.07 20.06 -38.60
N PRO A 144 19.62 19.66 -39.77
CA PRO A 144 20.11 18.30 -39.99
C PRO A 144 21.29 17.87 -39.11
N ALA A 145 22.05 18.83 -38.56
CA ALA A 145 23.18 18.50 -37.67
C ALA A 145 22.77 18.09 -36.25
N VAL A 146 21.49 18.25 -35.88
CA VAL A 146 21.01 18.05 -34.51
C VAL A 146 21.29 16.66 -33.99
N LEU A 147 20.99 15.63 -34.78
CA LEU A 147 21.22 14.23 -34.39
C LEU A 147 22.72 13.88 -34.33
N PRO A 148 23.53 14.16 -35.38
CA PRO A 148 24.99 14.02 -35.32
C PRO A 148 25.67 14.75 -34.15
N TRP A 149 25.22 15.97 -33.83
CA TRP A 149 25.78 16.77 -32.75
C TRP A 149 25.52 16.15 -31.38
N HIS A 150 24.27 15.75 -31.11
CA HIS A 150 23.91 15.13 -29.84
C HIS A 150 24.58 13.77 -29.65
N ARG A 151 24.85 13.04 -30.74
CA ARG A 151 25.62 11.79 -30.70
C ARG A 151 27.02 11.99 -30.11
N GLU A 152 27.78 12.96 -30.62
CA GLU A 152 29.12 13.27 -30.06
C GLU A 152 29.02 13.80 -28.63
N TYR A 153 28.03 14.65 -28.35
CA TYR A 153 27.78 15.18 -27.02
C TYR A 153 27.56 14.05 -25.99
N LEU A 154 26.73 13.05 -26.31
CA LEU A 154 26.48 11.89 -25.45
C LEU A 154 27.72 11.01 -25.30
N ARG A 155 28.51 10.83 -26.36
CA ARG A 155 29.78 10.08 -26.29
C ARG A 155 30.75 10.73 -25.29
N ARG A 156 30.89 12.06 -25.32
CA ARG A 156 31.75 12.80 -24.38
C ARG A 156 31.23 12.71 -22.95
N PHE A 157 29.92 12.83 -22.76
CA PHE A 157 29.30 12.66 -21.45
C PHE A 157 29.52 11.24 -20.89
N GLU A 158 29.33 10.21 -21.72
CA GLU A 158 29.63 8.82 -21.35
C GLU A 158 31.12 8.59 -21.06
N ALA A 159 32.02 9.21 -21.82
CA ALA A 159 33.46 9.18 -21.54
C ALA A 159 33.79 9.83 -20.19
N ALA A 160 33.11 10.91 -19.80
CA ALA A 160 33.27 11.54 -18.50
C ALA A 160 32.79 10.63 -17.36
N LEU A 161 31.65 9.95 -17.53
CA LEU A 161 31.16 8.94 -16.58
C LEU A 161 32.15 7.78 -16.44
N ARG A 162 32.71 7.31 -17.56
CA ARG A 162 33.66 6.18 -17.59
C ARG A 162 35.04 6.50 -17.03
N ARG A 163 35.41 7.78 -16.92
CA ARG A 163 36.59 8.19 -16.13
C ARG A 163 36.40 7.99 -14.63
N VAL A 164 35.16 7.99 -14.15
CA VAL A 164 34.83 7.68 -12.75
C VAL A 164 34.73 6.17 -12.57
N ASP A 165 33.97 5.50 -13.42
CA ASP A 165 33.80 4.03 -13.40
C ASP A 165 33.88 3.47 -14.84
N PRO A 166 34.97 2.78 -15.23
CA PRO A 166 35.16 2.28 -16.59
C PRO A 166 34.07 1.32 -17.09
N ALA A 167 33.33 0.68 -16.17
CA ALA A 167 32.27 -0.28 -16.45
C ALA A 167 30.89 0.38 -16.68
N VAL A 168 30.73 1.67 -16.33
CA VAL A 168 29.46 2.39 -16.54
C VAL A 168 29.15 2.55 -18.02
N SER A 169 27.87 2.42 -18.35
CA SER A 169 27.29 2.79 -19.63
C SER A 169 26.19 3.82 -19.42
N LEU A 170 25.98 4.69 -20.40
CA LEU A 170 24.89 5.65 -20.37
C LEU A 170 23.57 4.95 -20.67
N PRO A 171 22.59 4.89 -19.75
CA PRO A 171 21.28 4.35 -20.07
C PRO A 171 20.49 5.27 -20.99
N TYR A 172 19.56 4.67 -21.72
CA TYR A 172 18.51 5.42 -22.40
C TYR A 172 17.18 5.27 -21.65
N TRP A 173 16.31 6.27 -21.80
CA TRP A 173 14.94 6.23 -21.31
C TRP A 173 14.00 6.20 -22.51
N ASP A 174 13.21 5.14 -22.64
CA ASP A 174 12.21 5.03 -23.70
C ASP A 174 10.93 5.79 -23.30
N PRO A 175 10.61 6.94 -23.93
CA PRO A 175 9.39 7.69 -23.65
C PRO A 175 8.13 6.95 -24.15
N THR A 176 8.23 6.08 -25.16
CA THR A 176 7.06 5.44 -25.77
C THR A 176 6.34 4.47 -24.83
N ILE A 177 7.07 3.92 -23.86
CA ILE A 177 6.48 3.03 -22.86
C ILE A 177 5.80 3.82 -21.71
N GLU A 178 6.10 5.11 -21.53
CA GLU A 178 5.38 5.97 -20.57
C GLU A 178 3.97 6.31 -21.04
N VAL A 179 3.79 6.52 -22.35
CA VAL A 179 2.49 6.86 -22.98
C VAL A 179 1.47 5.72 -22.78
N MET A 180 1.92 4.52 -22.40
CA MET A 180 1.06 3.38 -22.11
C MET A 180 0.39 3.45 -20.72
N LEU A 181 0.68 4.47 -19.91
CA LEU A 181 0.02 4.69 -18.62
C LEU A 181 -1.07 5.77 -18.72
N GLU A 182 -2.21 5.54 -18.06
CA GLU A 182 -3.28 6.55 -17.90
C GLU A 182 -2.74 7.80 -17.17
N ASN A 183 -1.87 7.59 -16.19
CA ASN A 183 -1.21 8.64 -15.42
C ASN A 183 0.30 8.37 -15.33
N CYS A 184 1.09 9.00 -16.20
CA CYS A 184 2.53 8.75 -16.24
C CYS A 184 3.28 9.15 -14.95
N SER A 185 2.71 10.00 -14.09
CA SER A 185 3.31 10.36 -12.78
C SER A 185 3.43 9.17 -11.81
N GLU A 186 2.74 8.08 -12.16
CA GLU A 186 2.69 6.83 -11.44
C GLU A 186 3.74 5.81 -11.92
N SER A 187 4.50 6.11 -12.99
CA SER A 187 5.58 5.25 -13.47
C SER A 187 6.67 5.05 -12.41
N THR A 188 7.21 3.82 -12.30
CA THR A 188 8.36 3.51 -11.44
C THR A 188 9.55 4.43 -11.64
N LEU A 189 9.69 5.02 -12.83
CA LEU A 189 10.70 6.02 -13.14
C LEU A 189 10.75 7.12 -12.07
N TRP A 190 9.59 7.53 -11.56
CA TRP A 190 9.45 8.62 -10.58
C TRP A 190 9.53 8.16 -9.12
N SER A 191 10.08 6.97 -8.86
CA SER A 191 10.41 6.51 -7.51
C SER A 191 11.76 7.07 -7.05
N ASN A 192 11.94 7.13 -5.72
CA ASN A 192 13.21 7.51 -5.09
C ASN A 192 14.36 6.55 -5.46
N GLU A 193 14.03 5.28 -5.75
CA GLU A 193 15.01 4.29 -6.23
C GLU A 193 15.53 4.59 -7.64
N LEU A 194 14.68 5.18 -8.50
CA LEU A 194 14.98 5.44 -9.90
C LEU A 194 15.40 6.91 -10.14
N MET A 195 14.51 7.79 -10.58
CA MET A 195 14.85 9.18 -10.98
C MET A 195 14.31 10.26 -10.03
N GLY A 196 13.71 9.88 -8.90
CA GLY A 196 13.11 10.81 -7.94
C GLY A 196 11.76 11.37 -8.39
N SER A 197 11.10 12.13 -7.51
CA SER A 197 9.73 12.64 -7.71
C SER A 197 9.58 13.46 -9.00
N CYS A 198 8.40 13.36 -9.62
CA CYS A 198 8.00 14.10 -10.82
C CYS A 198 7.28 15.43 -10.55
N CYS A 199 6.90 15.71 -9.29
CA CYS A 199 6.16 16.90 -8.88
C CYS A 199 6.72 17.44 -7.54
N GLY A 200 7.02 18.74 -7.45
CA GLY A 200 7.41 19.41 -6.19
C GLY A 200 8.05 20.80 -6.37
N SER A 201 7.74 21.74 -5.46
CA SER A 201 8.31 23.09 -5.40
C SER A 201 9.73 23.14 -4.83
N ASP A 202 10.18 22.06 -4.22
CA ASP A 202 11.43 22.00 -3.47
C ASP A 202 12.63 21.87 -4.41
N THR A 203 13.70 22.59 -4.10
CA THR A 203 14.99 22.55 -4.80
C THR A 203 15.75 21.22 -4.68
N ASN A 204 15.07 20.15 -4.22
CA ASN A 204 15.66 18.91 -3.71
C ASN A 204 15.13 17.66 -4.42
N SER A 205 14.90 17.68 -5.74
CA SER A 205 14.76 16.44 -6.51
C SER A 205 16.10 15.69 -6.52
N SER A 206 16.40 14.98 -5.45
CA SER A 206 17.63 14.22 -5.26
C SER A 206 17.39 12.77 -5.70
N LEU A 207 18.35 12.17 -6.42
CA LEU A 207 18.45 10.72 -6.62
C LEU A 207 18.69 10.07 -5.24
N THR A 208 17.64 9.76 -4.47
CA THR A 208 17.73 9.36 -3.06
C THR A 208 17.76 7.85 -2.85
N ASN A 209 18.96 7.36 -2.53
CA ASN A 209 19.12 6.36 -1.48
C ASN A 209 20.17 6.89 -0.49
N HIS A 210 19.72 7.69 0.48
CA HIS A 210 20.57 8.45 1.42
C HIS A 210 21.43 7.58 2.34
N ALA A 211 21.11 6.28 2.48
CA ALA A 211 21.78 5.40 3.44
C ALA A 211 23.16 4.90 3.00
N LEU A 212 23.48 4.88 1.70
CA LEU A 212 24.70 4.22 1.19
C LEU A 212 25.87 5.17 0.87
N PHE A 213 25.65 6.48 0.73
CA PHE A 213 26.66 7.42 0.22
C PHE A 213 26.52 8.84 0.81
N SER A 214 26.76 9.01 2.11
CA SER A 214 26.58 10.29 2.83
C SER A 214 27.58 11.41 2.48
N SER A 215 28.54 11.18 1.56
CA SER A 215 29.67 12.09 1.31
C SER A 215 29.62 12.92 0.01
N THR A 216 28.58 12.82 -0.82
CA THR A 216 28.50 13.51 -2.13
C THR A 216 27.32 14.49 -2.22
N GLU A 217 27.53 15.65 -2.86
CA GLU A 217 26.51 16.68 -3.09
C GLU A 217 25.38 16.17 -4.00
N PRO A 218 24.10 16.36 -3.62
CA PRO A 218 22.96 15.95 -4.44
C PRO A 218 22.85 16.80 -5.72
N LEU A 219 22.37 16.19 -6.81
CA LEU A 219 21.97 16.90 -8.03
C LEU A 219 20.71 17.71 -7.72
N LYS A 220 20.69 18.98 -8.12
CA LYS A 220 19.58 19.92 -7.88
C LYS A 220 18.92 20.30 -9.20
N PHE A 221 17.68 19.85 -9.39
CA PHE A 221 16.84 20.20 -10.54
C PHE A 221 15.35 20.11 -10.17
N LYS A 222 14.48 20.70 -11.00
CA LYS A 222 13.02 20.74 -10.82
C LYS A 222 12.31 20.10 -12.02
N ARG A 223 11.15 19.48 -11.75
CA ARG A 223 10.23 18.91 -12.75
C ARG A 223 8.79 19.29 -12.41
N ASP A 224 7.97 19.51 -13.44
CA ASP A 224 6.55 19.86 -13.34
C ASP A 224 5.78 19.06 -14.41
N LEU A 225 5.61 17.76 -14.15
CA LEU A 225 5.13 16.81 -15.15
C LEU A 225 3.73 17.18 -15.70
N ALA A 226 3.57 17.08 -17.02
CA ALA A 226 2.33 17.25 -17.78
C ALA A 226 1.65 18.64 -17.69
N LYS A 227 2.32 19.65 -17.13
CA LYS A 227 1.79 21.02 -17.03
C LYS A 227 1.52 21.65 -18.41
N HIS A 228 2.36 21.35 -19.40
CA HIS A 228 2.35 21.98 -20.72
C HIS A 228 1.87 21.06 -21.87
N GLY A 229 1.01 20.09 -21.58
CA GLY A 229 0.36 19.22 -22.57
C GLY A 229 0.82 17.77 -22.52
N ASN A 230 0.75 17.06 -23.65
CA ASN A 230 1.04 15.61 -23.74
C ASN A 230 2.40 15.33 -24.39
N MET A 231 3.00 14.18 -24.04
CA MET A 231 4.22 13.66 -24.66
C MET A 231 4.03 13.46 -26.18
N ALA A 232 5.05 13.80 -26.97
CA ALA A 232 4.97 13.80 -28.43
C ALA A 232 5.75 12.68 -29.14
N PHE A 233 6.60 11.95 -28.41
CA PHE A 233 7.27 10.76 -28.93
C PHE A 233 6.35 9.54 -28.82
N THR A 234 5.71 9.17 -29.93
CA THR A 234 4.77 8.05 -30.04
C THR A 234 5.25 7.04 -31.10
N ASP A 235 4.69 5.83 -31.09
CA ASP A 235 4.97 4.81 -32.12
C ASP A 235 4.71 5.31 -33.54
N ALA A 236 3.67 6.14 -33.73
CA ALA A 236 3.35 6.73 -35.04
C ALA A 236 4.47 7.65 -35.53
N LEU A 237 5.00 8.51 -34.66
CA LEU A 237 6.14 9.36 -35.00
C LEU A 237 7.39 8.53 -35.29
N LEU A 238 7.68 7.51 -34.48
CA LEU A 238 8.83 6.64 -34.70
C LEU A 238 8.74 5.85 -36.01
N SER A 239 7.54 5.39 -36.37
CA SER A 239 7.29 4.73 -37.66
C SER A 239 7.47 5.69 -38.84
N GLU A 240 7.00 6.94 -38.71
CA GLU A 240 7.24 7.98 -39.70
C GLU A 240 8.74 8.27 -39.85
N MET A 241 9.44 8.49 -38.74
CA MET A 241 10.89 8.73 -38.70
C MET A 241 11.70 7.58 -39.31
N ALA A 242 11.29 6.34 -39.08
CA ALA A 242 11.95 5.18 -39.64
C ALA A 242 11.86 5.11 -41.17
N ASN A 243 10.89 5.82 -41.77
CA ASN A 243 10.65 5.88 -43.21
C ASN A 243 11.18 7.17 -43.87
N TYR A 244 11.82 8.06 -43.12
CA TYR A 244 12.47 9.24 -43.69
C TYR A 244 13.58 8.80 -44.66
N ASN A 245 13.63 9.41 -45.84
CA ASN A 245 14.61 9.04 -46.86
C ASN A 245 15.92 9.83 -46.72
N SER A 246 15.92 10.90 -45.91
CA SER A 246 17.08 11.77 -45.71
C SER A 246 17.16 12.32 -44.28
N LEU A 247 18.38 12.52 -43.79
CA LEU A 247 18.65 13.19 -42.50
C LEU A 247 18.03 14.60 -42.42
N ALA A 248 17.86 15.28 -43.56
CA ALA A 248 17.22 16.59 -43.61
C ALA A 248 15.78 16.58 -43.06
N GLU A 249 15.08 15.45 -43.13
CA GLU A 249 13.70 15.30 -42.64
C GLU A 249 13.60 15.29 -41.11
N PHE A 250 14.72 15.17 -40.39
CA PHE A 250 14.75 15.33 -38.94
C PHE A 250 14.90 16.81 -38.52
N GLY A 251 15.23 17.73 -39.42
CA GLY A 251 15.45 19.14 -39.11
C GLY A 251 14.31 20.08 -39.50
N ILE A 252 14.10 21.15 -38.72
CA ILE A 252 13.07 22.18 -38.96
C ILE A 252 13.13 22.79 -40.37
N CYS A 253 14.30 22.85 -41.00
CA CYS A 253 14.46 23.38 -42.36
C CYS A 253 13.66 22.64 -43.44
N ARG A 254 13.24 21.40 -43.17
CA ARG A 254 12.52 20.51 -44.10
C ARG A 254 11.26 19.95 -43.48
N ASN A 255 11.32 19.51 -42.22
CA ASN A 255 10.19 18.95 -41.50
C ASN A 255 10.29 19.28 -40.01
N VAL A 256 9.30 20.02 -39.51
CA VAL A 256 9.27 20.50 -38.12
C VAL A 256 8.85 19.44 -37.11
N LYS A 257 8.34 18.28 -37.55
CA LYS A 257 7.70 17.30 -36.66
C LYS A 257 8.63 16.73 -35.60
N PHE A 258 9.83 16.30 -35.99
CA PHE A 258 10.79 15.68 -35.07
C PHE A 258 11.24 16.65 -33.97
N GLU A 259 11.68 17.85 -34.35
CA GLU A 259 12.10 18.89 -33.40
C GLU A 259 10.94 19.38 -32.53
N LYS A 260 9.74 19.49 -33.09
CA LYS A 260 8.53 19.78 -32.30
C LYS A 260 8.26 18.68 -31.29
N ALA A 261 8.53 17.42 -31.62
CA ALA A 261 8.40 16.32 -30.67
C ALA A 261 9.47 16.38 -29.57
N LEU A 262 10.73 16.70 -29.92
CA LEU A 262 11.81 16.90 -28.93
C LEU A 262 11.46 18.03 -27.95
N ARG A 263 10.94 19.15 -28.46
CA ARG A 263 10.48 20.27 -27.64
C ARG A 263 9.30 19.87 -26.75
N LYS A 264 8.26 19.25 -27.30
CA LYS A 264 7.07 18.84 -26.55
C LYS A 264 7.36 17.82 -25.46
N THR A 265 8.26 16.86 -25.69
CA THR A 265 8.63 15.89 -24.63
C THR A 265 9.37 16.56 -23.48
N ARG A 266 10.21 17.58 -23.76
CA ARG A 266 10.85 18.40 -22.73
C ARG A 266 9.85 19.26 -21.95
N GLU A 267 8.94 19.94 -22.65
CA GLU A 267 7.84 20.70 -22.04
C GLU A 267 6.91 19.81 -21.20
N TRP A 268 6.71 18.56 -21.62
CA TRP A 268 5.94 17.57 -20.87
C TRP A 268 6.59 17.18 -19.54
N ILE A 269 7.92 17.10 -19.45
CA ILE A 269 8.61 16.86 -18.17
C ILE A 269 8.54 18.10 -17.27
N GLY A 270 8.60 19.30 -17.87
CA GLY A 270 8.49 20.57 -17.17
C GLY A 270 9.72 20.92 -16.31
N GLY A 271 9.66 22.04 -15.60
CA GLY A 271 10.74 22.51 -14.73
C GLY A 271 12.02 22.84 -15.49
N ASP A 272 13.19 22.38 -15.02
CA ASP A 272 14.47 22.66 -15.69
C ASP A 272 14.55 22.04 -17.09
N MET A 273 13.84 20.93 -17.35
CA MET A 273 13.80 20.24 -18.65
C MET A 273 13.12 21.06 -19.75
N GLU A 274 12.21 21.98 -19.39
CA GLU A 274 11.47 22.82 -20.33
C GLU A 274 12.37 23.80 -21.08
N HIS A 275 13.36 24.38 -20.40
CA HIS A 275 14.21 25.43 -20.96
C HIS A 275 15.52 24.88 -21.51
N LEU A 276 15.87 25.28 -22.73
CA LEU A 276 17.09 24.84 -23.42
C LEU A 276 18.37 25.03 -22.60
N LYS A 277 18.47 26.13 -21.84
CA LYS A 277 19.67 26.46 -21.05
C LYS A 277 19.80 25.65 -19.76
N SER A 278 18.71 25.11 -19.23
CA SER A 278 18.69 24.36 -17.97
C SER A 278 18.39 22.87 -18.13
N ALA A 279 17.98 22.42 -19.32
CA ALA A 279 17.56 21.03 -19.54
C ALA A 279 18.65 20.03 -19.13
N GLY A 280 19.91 20.33 -19.43
CA GLY A 280 21.05 19.49 -19.05
C GLY A 280 21.33 19.38 -17.54
N LYS A 281 20.61 20.10 -16.67
CA LYS A 281 20.67 19.90 -15.22
C LYS A 281 19.96 18.62 -14.80
N ASP A 282 18.89 18.25 -15.49
CA ASP A 282 18.14 17.03 -15.22
C ASP A 282 18.84 15.83 -15.89
N PRO A 283 19.27 14.79 -15.15
CA PRO A 283 19.93 13.64 -15.75
C PRO A 283 19.07 12.88 -16.78
N LEU A 284 17.74 13.00 -16.69
CA LEU A 284 16.79 12.42 -17.66
C LEU A 284 16.98 13.01 -19.07
N PHE A 285 17.55 14.22 -19.18
CA PHE A 285 17.93 14.84 -20.46
C PHE A 285 18.87 13.97 -21.30
N TYR A 286 19.96 13.50 -20.69
CA TYR A 286 20.95 12.67 -21.37
C TYR A 286 20.36 11.30 -21.73
N MET A 287 19.51 10.75 -20.88
CA MET A 287 18.85 9.46 -21.11
C MET A 287 17.81 9.55 -22.24
N PHE A 288 17.08 10.66 -22.32
CA PHE A 288 16.16 10.94 -23.41
C PHE A 288 16.90 11.10 -24.74
N LEU A 289 17.97 11.89 -24.76
CA LEU A 289 18.81 12.04 -25.96
C LEU A 289 19.48 10.73 -26.37
N ALA A 290 19.87 9.88 -25.42
CA ALA A 290 20.40 8.55 -25.71
C ALA A 290 19.38 7.64 -26.41
N TYR A 291 18.09 7.78 -26.09
CA TYR A 291 17.02 7.09 -26.81
C TYR A 291 16.79 7.66 -28.22
N VAL A 292 16.87 8.99 -28.35
CA VAL A 292 16.80 9.64 -29.66
C VAL A 292 17.94 9.18 -30.57
N ASP A 293 19.16 9.10 -30.03
CA ASP A 293 20.33 8.58 -30.75
C ASP A 293 20.21 7.09 -31.07
N TYR A 294 19.57 6.30 -30.20
CA TYR A 294 19.23 4.90 -30.50
C TYR A 294 18.33 4.79 -31.74
N ARG A 295 17.24 5.57 -31.80
CA ARG A 295 16.34 5.56 -32.96
C ARG A 295 16.98 6.12 -34.22
N PHE A 296 17.85 7.12 -34.06
CA PHE A 296 18.68 7.61 -35.15
C PHE A 296 19.64 6.53 -35.68
N GLU A 297 20.24 5.74 -34.80
CA GLU A 297 21.11 4.64 -35.19
C GLU A 297 20.35 3.53 -35.92
N ASP A 298 19.16 3.15 -35.43
CA ASP A 298 18.27 2.22 -36.13
C ASP A 298 17.93 2.71 -37.56
N TRP A 299 17.69 4.01 -37.72
CA TRP A 299 17.46 4.63 -39.02
C TRP A 299 18.73 4.60 -39.90
N ARG A 300 19.88 5.00 -39.35
CA ARG A 300 21.17 5.05 -40.05
C ARG A 300 21.59 3.68 -40.59
N GLN A 301 21.40 2.62 -39.80
CA GLN A 301 21.69 1.24 -40.20
C GLN A 301 20.83 0.76 -41.38
N LYS A 302 19.58 1.25 -41.49
CA LYS A 302 18.69 0.96 -42.63
C LYS A 302 19.00 1.83 -43.85
N HIS A 303 19.65 2.97 -43.64
CA HIS A 303 19.92 3.98 -44.66
C HIS A 303 21.42 4.28 -44.78
N LEU A 304 22.28 3.24 -44.81
CA LEU A 304 23.73 3.40 -44.94
C LEU A 304 24.17 4.20 -46.18
N HIS A 305 23.31 4.26 -47.21
CA HIS A 305 23.53 5.04 -48.42
C HIS A 305 23.05 6.51 -48.32
N ALA A 306 22.29 6.85 -47.29
CA ALA A 306 21.85 8.23 -47.04
C ALA A 306 23.00 9.02 -46.40
N GLY A 307 23.81 9.65 -47.25
CA GLY A 307 24.84 10.58 -46.81
C GLY A 307 24.27 11.83 -46.14
N TYR A 308 25.16 12.69 -45.64
CA TYR A 308 24.77 13.99 -45.12
C TYR A 308 24.06 14.81 -46.22
N PRO A 309 22.94 15.49 -45.92
CA PRO A 309 22.15 16.19 -46.93
C PRO A 309 22.95 17.35 -47.54
N ALA A 310 22.63 17.68 -48.79
CA ALA A 310 23.17 18.86 -49.43
C ALA A 310 22.75 20.14 -48.68
N ASP A 311 23.63 21.14 -48.69
CA ASP A 311 23.37 22.43 -48.05
C ASP A 311 22.12 23.08 -48.64
N HIS A 312 21.31 23.69 -47.77
CA HIS A 312 20.01 24.23 -48.14
C HIS A 312 19.83 25.62 -47.54
N ASP A 313 19.34 26.58 -48.33
CA ASP A 313 19.24 27.99 -47.94
C ASP A 313 18.30 28.23 -46.75
N ALA A 314 17.34 27.33 -46.52
CA ALA A 314 16.47 27.37 -45.34
C ALA A 314 17.16 26.97 -44.02
N CYS A 315 18.39 26.44 -44.07
CA CYS A 315 19.19 26.12 -42.89
C CYS A 315 20.30 27.14 -42.67
N THR A 316 20.68 27.35 -41.41
CA THR A 316 21.91 28.10 -41.10
C THR A 316 23.15 27.29 -41.49
N MET A 317 24.25 27.98 -41.78
CA MET A 317 25.52 27.36 -42.15
C MET A 317 26.07 26.39 -41.07
N PHE A 318 25.60 26.52 -39.83
CA PHE A 318 25.97 25.63 -38.72
C PHE A 318 25.41 24.22 -38.86
N HIS A 319 24.47 24.00 -39.78
CA HIS A 319 23.95 22.67 -40.10
C HIS A 319 24.52 22.08 -41.39
N PHE A 320 25.44 22.75 -42.08
CA PHE A 320 26.05 22.22 -43.29
C PHE A 320 27.03 21.09 -42.93
N GLY A 321 27.16 20.10 -43.83
CA GLY A 321 27.88 18.87 -43.53
C GLY A 321 29.36 19.07 -43.28
N ASP A 322 29.98 19.99 -44.02
CA ASP A 322 31.40 20.31 -43.90
C ASP A 322 31.74 21.36 -42.84
N THR A 323 30.73 21.96 -42.21
CA THR A 323 30.92 22.91 -41.11
C THR A 323 31.42 22.17 -39.86
N PRO A 324 32.38 22.75 -39.11
CA PRO A 324 32.79 22.21 -37.82
C PRO A 324 31.60 22.04 -36.87
N MET A 325 31.56 20.92 -36.17
CA MET A 325 30.55 20.56 -35.18
C MET A 325 30.83 21.31 -33.88
N PHE A 326 30.56 22.61 -33.83
CA PHE A 326 30.93 23.45 -32.68
C PHE A 326 30.29 22.99 -31.36
N PRO A 327 31.05 22.89 -30.25
CA PRO A 327 32.47 23.23 -30.09
C PRO A 327 33.45 22.04 -30.25
N PHE A 328 33.01 20.90 -30.79
CA PHE A 328 33.75 19.64 -30.93
C PHE A 328 34.75 19.61 -32.10
N SER A 329 35.48 20.70 -32.32
CA SER A 329 36.52 20.78 -33.34
C SER A 329 37.62 19.72 -33.09
N PRO A 330 38.16 19.03 -34.12
CA PRO A 330 38.01 19.29 -35.56
C PRO A 330 36.86 18.54 -36.25
N LEU A 331 35.97 17.89 -35.50
CA LEU A 331 34.86 17.12 -36.09
C LEU A 331 33.95 18.03 -36.92
N LYS A 332 33.49 17.53 -38.04
CA LYS A 332 32.46 18.15 -38.89
C LYS A 332 31.10 17.54 -38.58
N ASN A 333 30.02 18.26 -38.89
CA ASN A 333 28.67 17.74 -38.69
C ASN A 333 28.43 16.39 -39.36
N LYS A 334 29.01 16.17 -40.55
CA LYS A 334 28.92 14.89 -41.27
C LYS A 334 29.64 13.73 -40.56
N ASP A 335 30.63 14.00 -39.72
CA ASP A 335 31.41 12.97 -39.05
C ASP A 335 30.58 12.23 -37.98
N GLY A 336 29.50 12.85 -37.49
CA GLY A 336 28.53 12.17 -36.60
C GLY A 336 27.77 11.01 -37.28
N LEU A 337 27.88 10.84 -38.60
CA LEU A 337 27.38 9.66 -39.32
C LEU A 337 28.36 8.48 -39.33
N SER A 338 29.55 8.62 -38.74
CA SER A 338 30.60 7.60 -38.75
C SER A 338 30.21 6.31 -38.01
N ASP A 339 30.59 5.16 -38.55
CA ASP A 339 30.46 3.86 -37.86
C ASP A 339 31.36 3.74 -36.63
N ALA A 340 32.35 4.62 -36.47
CA ALA A 340 33.27 4.59 -35.33
C ALA A 340 32.55 4.75 -33.98
N TYR A 341 31.43 5.48 -33.93
CA TYR A 341 30.62 5.61 -32.73
C TYR A 341 30.12 4.26 -32.20
N THR A 342 29.65 3.40 -33.10
CA THR A 342 29.11 2.07 -32.73
C THR A 342 30.17 1.08 -32.27
N LYS A 343 31.45 1.40 -32.49
CA LYS A 343 32.58 0.66 -31.89
C LYS A 343 32.83 1.08 -30.44
N TYR A 344 32.46 2.30 -30.06
CA TYR A 344 32.61 2.83 -28.70
C TYR A 344 31.45 2.39 -27.79
N TYR A 345 30.22 2.45 -28.30
CA TYR A 345 29.02 2.02 -27.60
C TYR A 345 28.05 1.32 -28.54
N ARG A 346 27.17 0.49 -27.99
CA ARG A 346 26.07 -0.16 -28.70
C ARG A 346 24.80 -0.07 -27.87
N TYR A 347 23.65 -0.19 -28.52
CA TYR A 347 22.37 -0.21 -27.84
C TYR A 347 21.90 -1.65 -27.60
N ALA A 348 21.41 -1.92 -26.40
CA ALA A 348 20.55 -3.06 -26.18
C ALA A 348 19.16 -2.75 -26.73
N LYS A 349 18.50 -3.78 -27.29
CA LYS A 349 17.11 -3.68 -27.73
C LYS A 349 16.21 -3.29 -26.55
N PRO A 350 15.09 -2.59 -26.80
CA PRO A 350 14.06 -2.37 -25.80
C PRO A 350 13.61 -3.68 -25.15
N PRO A 351 13.24 -3.68 -23.87
CA PRO A 351 12.83 -4.88 -23.15
C PRO A 351 11.58 -5.50 -23.81
N GLU A 352 11.66 -6.81 -24.10
CA GLU A 352 10.61 -7.58 -24.76
C GLU A 352 9.93 -8.54 -23.77
N CYS A 353 8.64 -8.79 -23.99
CA CYS A 353 7.85 -9.73 -23.21
C CYS A 353 8.31 -11.19 -23.43
N LYS A 354 8.63 -11.91 -22.35
CA LYS A 354 8.91 -13.36 -22.43
C LYS A 354 7.60 -14.16 -22.39
N MET A 355 7.20 -14.70 -23.55
CA MET A 355 5.89 -15.37 -23.73
C MET A 355 5.59 -16.54 -22.78
N LYS A 356 6.61 -17.25 -22.27
CA LYS A 356 6.40 -18.41 -21.37
C LYS A 356 6.04 -18.04 -19.94
N ALA A 357 6.45 -16.86 -19.48
CA ALA A 357 6.31 -16.43 -18.09
C ALA A 357 5.54 -15.11 -17.94
N LEU A 358 5.17 -14.45 -19.06
CA LEU A 358 4.55 -13.11 -19.09
C LEU A 358 5.32 -12.08 -18.25
N THR A 359 6.65 -12.20 -18.25
CA THR A 359 7.56 -11.34 -17.49
C THR A 359 8.48 -10.54 -18.41
N CYS A 360 8.86 -9.35 -17.94
CA CYS A 360 9.95 -8.56 -18.48
C CYS A 360 11.25 -8.86 -17.74
N SER A 361 12.38 -8.38 -18.24
CA SER A 361 13.71 -8.66 -17.68
C SER A 361 14.00 -7.97 -16.34
N SER A 362 13.19 -6.97 -15.96
CA SER A 362 13.38 -6.19 -14.73
C SER A 362 12.12 -6.11 -13.87
N PRO A 363 12.26 -6.01 -12.54
CA PRO A 363 11.12 -5.84 -11.63
C PRO A 363 10.38 -4.51 -11.85
N HIS A 364 11.02 -3.49 -12.43
CA HIS A 364 10.38 -2.20 -12.72
C HIS A 364 9.48 -2.20 -13.96
N LEU A 365 9.45 -3.30 -14.70
CA LEU A 365 8.69 -3.48 -15.93
C LEU A 365 7.70 -4.64 -15.79
N ALA A 366 6.53 -4.50 -16.42
CA ALA A 366 5.54 -5.56 -16.56
C ALA A 366 5.28 -5.80 -18.04
N CYS A 367 5.00 -7.04 -18.41
CA CYS A 367 4.65 -7.35 -19.77
C CYS A 367 3.23 -6.86 -20.06
N ASP A 368 3.08 -6.00 -21.07
CA ASP A 368 1.81 -5.64 -21.68
C ASP A 368 1.46 -6.66 -22.76
N VAL A 369 0.45 -7.49 -22.52
CA VAL A 369 0.07 -8.56 -23.46
C VAL A 369 -0.84 -8.04 -24.57
N GLU A 370 -1.40 -6.82 -24.45
CA GLU A 370 -2.13 -6.17 -25.53
C GLU A 370 -1.19 -5.71 -26.64
N PHE A 371 -0.10 -5.03 -26.25
CA PHE A 371 0.89 -4.52 -27.19
C PHE A 371 2.10 -5.44 -27.37
N MET A 372 2.17 -6.56 -26.63
CA MET A 372 3.29 -7.50 -26.60
C MET A 372 4.64 -6.82 -26.31
N ARG A 373 4.64 -5.85 -25.38
CA ARG A 373 5.80 -5.01 -25.04
C ARG A 373 5.92 -4.81 -23.54
N CYS A 374 7.12 -4.54 -23.06
CA CYS A 374 7.31 -4.19 -21.66
C CYS A 374 6.83 -2.77 -21.38
N ALA A 375 5.97 -2.60 -20.39
CA ALA A 375 5.48 -1.33 -19.90
C ALA A 375 5.98 -1.06 -18.48
N PRO A 376 6.01 0.21 -18.02
CA PRO A 376 6.44 0.54 -16.68
C PRO A 376 5.48 -0.03 -15.66
N ARG A 377 6.05 -0.59 -14.58
CA ARG A 377 5.27 -0.82 -13.37
C ARG A 377 4.96 0.51 -12.68
N LEU A 378 4.00 0.47 -11.76
CA LEU A 378 3.45 1.60 -11.05
C LEU A 378 4.08 1.72 -9.66
N VAL A 379 4.49 2.93 -9.27
CA VAL A 379 5.10 3.22 -7.96
C VAL A 379 4.18 2.83 -6.79
N PRO A 380 4.72 2.60 -5.58
CA PRO A 380 3.93 2.29 -4.40
C PRO A 380 2.74 3.24 -4.11
N ARG A 381 2.89 4.53 -4.44
CA ARG A 381 1.87 5.58 -4.27
C ARG A 381 0.76 5.58 -5.34
N ALA A 382 0.91 4.80 -6.41
CA ALA A 382 0.00 4.79 -7.55
C ALA A 382 -1.15 3.80 -7.40
N ALA A 383 -2.29 4.10 -8.01
CA ALA A 383 -3.44 3.20 -8.01
C ALA A 383 -3.22 2.05 -9.03
N CYS A 384 -2.58 0.98 -8.57
CA CYS A 384 -2.20 -0.13 -9.44
C CYS A 384 -3.36 -1.03 -9.92
N LYS A 385 -4.06 -0.68 -11.00
CA LYS A 385 -5.13 -1.53 -11.58
C LYS A 385 -4.54 -2.74 -12.30
N GLN A 386 -5.02 -3.95 -12.02
CA GLN A 386 -4.69 -5.11 -12.85
C GLN A 386 -5.11 -4.83 -14.30
N ARG A 387 -4.22 -5.14 -15.24
CA ARG A 387 -4.52 -5.02 -16.66
C ARG A 387 -5.48 -6.14 -17.07
N PRO A 388 -6.27 -5.97 -18.15
CA PRO A 388 -7.39 -6.86 -18.49
C PRO A 388 -7.07 -8.36 -18.60
N ARG A 389 -5.79 -8.73 -18.74
CA ARG A 389 -5.32 -10.11 -18.91
C ARG A 389 -4.59 -10.68 -17.69
N GLY A 390 -4.73 -10.06 -16.51
CA GLY A 390 -4.18 -10.56 -15.25
C GLY A 390 -2.70 -10.23 -15.03
N GLU A 391 -2.15 -9.29 -15.80
CA GLU A 391 -0.80 -8.77 -15.59
C GLU A 391 -0.76 -7.92 -14.32
N ASP A 392 0.34 -8.03 -13.56
CA ASP A 392 0.60 -7.23 -12.37
C ASP A 392 1.47 -6.02 -12.72
N PRO A 393 0.89 -4.80 -12.83
CA PRO A 393 1.67 -3.62 -13.09
C PRO A 393 2.30 -3.05 -11.82
N CYS A 394 2.25 -3.71 -10.65
CA CYS A 394 2.64 -3.09 -9.39
C CYS A 394 4.13 -3.27 -9.10
N TYR A 395 4.87 -2.19 -8.83
CA TYR A 395 6.24 -2.25 -8.36
C TYR A 395 6.31 -2.05 -6.86
N ASN A 396 6.54 -3.14 -6.11
CA ASN A 396 6.51 -3.14 -4.65
C ASN A 396 5.22 -2.50 -4.06
N SER A 397 4.18 -2.34 -4.89
CA SER A 397 2.83 -1.87 -4.59
C SER A 397 1.86 -3.05 -4.54
N MET A 398 0.73 -2.83 -3.87
CA MET A 398 -0.44 -3.69 -3.99
C MET A 398 -1.35 -3.17 -5.11
N ALA A 399 -1.93 -4.08 -5.90
CA ALA A 399 -2.88 -3.74 -6.95
C ALA A 399 -4.14 -3.04 -6.40
N TRP A 400 -4.40 -1.79 -6.82
CA TRP A 400 -5.69 -1.13 -6.74
C TRP A 400 -6.65 -1.63 -7.82
N PHE A 401 -7.51 -2.57 -7.49
CA PHE A 401 -8.65 -2.88 -8.36
C PHE A 401 -9.63 -1.71 -8.42
N ASN A 402 -9.84 -1.19 -9.62
CA ASN A 402 -10.75 -0.08 -9.91
C ASN A 402 -12.22 -0.47 -9.62
N ALA A 403 -12.96 0.52 -9.13
CA ALA A 403 -14.29 0.43 -8.55
C ALA A 403 -15.45 0.31 -9.59
N GLY A 404 -15.28 -0.50 -10.65
CA GLY A 404 -16.23 -0.54 -11.77
C GLY A 404 -16.69 -1.91 -12.26
N ASP A 405 -16.03 -3.02 -11.90
CA ASP A 405 -16.44 -4.35 -12.35
C ASP A 405 -16.35 -5.37 -11.21
N LEU A 406 -17.51 -5.88 -10.78
CA LEU A 406 -17.75 -6.42 -9.43
C LEU A 406 -17.54 -7.93 -9.29
N ASN A 407 -17.07 -8.64 -10.33
CA ASN A 407 -17.05 -10.11 -10.34
C ASN A 407 -15.68 -10.80 -10.22
N ALA A 408 -14.56 -10.08 -10.08
CA ALA A 408 -13.22 -10.71 -10.01
C ALA A 408 -12.49 -10.57 -8.65
N ARG A 409 -13.20 -10.19 -7.57
CA ARG A 409 -12.63 -10.03 -6.19
C ARG A 409 -12.62 -11.32 -5.34
N GLN A 410 -12.79 -12.50 -5.95
CA GLN A 410 -13.00 -13.75 -5.23
C GLN A 410 -11.76 -14.65 -5.02
N SER A 411 -10.60 -14.40 -5.62
CA SER A 411 -9.41 -15.24 -5.39
C SER A 411 -8.20 -14.46 -4.91
N PHE A 412 -8.15 -14.19 -3.61
CA PHE A 412 -6.98 -14.19 -2.71
C PHE A 412 -7.36 -13.44 -1.43
N VAL A 413 -8.25 -14.07 -0.66
CA VAL A 413 -8.42 -13.82 0.77
C VAL A 413 -7.37 -14.68 1.46
N SER A 414 -6.19 -14.12 1.69
CA SER A 414 -5.20 -14.63 2.64
C SER A 414 -3.96 -13.75 2.49
N THR A 415 -3.43 -13.21 3.59
CA THR A 415 -2.14 -12.49 3.66
C THR A 415 -2.17 -10.96 3.48
N MET A 416 -2.71 -10.24 4.47
CA MET A 416 -2.04 -9.04 4.97
C MET A 416 -1.79 -9.19 6.46
N SER A 417 -0.50 -9.31 6.79
CA SER A 417 0.03 -9.15 8.14
C SER A 417 -0.36 -7.76 8.63
N LEU A 418 -1.02 -7.69 9.79
CA LEU A 418 -0.82 -6.53 10.68
C LEU A 418 0.69 -6.33 10.79
N THR A 419 1.22 -5.11 10.77
CA THR A 419 2.48 -4.89 11.48
C THR A 419 2.17 -5.26 12.92
N ILE A 420 2.66 -6.41 13.34
CA ILE A 420 2.32 -6.98 14.64
C ILE A 420 2.91 -6.04 15.67
N THR A 421 2.05 -5.28 16.35
CA THR A 421 2.49 -4.54 17.53
C THR A 421 2.91 -5.56 18.57
N GLU A 422 3.95 -5.23 19.34
CA GLU A 422 4.43 -6.07 20.43
C GLU A 422 3.28 -6.49 21.36
N SER A 423 2.36 -5.58 21.67
CA SER A 423 1.20 -5.88 22.50
C SER A 423 0.21 -6.88 21.88
N LEU A 424 0.04 -6.88 20.56
CA LEU A 424 -0.83 -7.84 19.87
C LEU A 424 -0.19 -9.23 19.82
N LEU A 425 1.14 -9.29 19.69
CA LEU A 425 1.91 -10.53 19.83
C LEU A 425 1.74 -11.11 21.24
N GLU A 426 2.05 -10.30 22.26
CA GLU A 426 1.92 -10.70 23.66
C GLU A 426 0.50 -11.16 24.03
N PHE A 427 -0.52 -10.45 23.54
CA PHE A 427 -1.91 -10.85 23.70
C PHE A 427 -2.18 -12.22 23.06
N SER A 428 -1.75 -12.41 21.81
CA SER A 428 -2.00 -13.66 21.06
C SER A 428 -1.33 -14.85 21.74
N VAL A 429 -0.08 -14.67 22.18
CA VAL A 429 0.71 -15.65 22.92
C VAL A 429 0.02 -15.98 24.26
N GLY A 430 -0.36 -14.96 25.05
CA GLY A 430 -1.03 -15.15 26.34
C GLY A 430 -2.36 -15.90 26.24
N ILE A 431 -3.19 -15.61 25.23
CA ILE A 431 -4.46 -16.32 25.00
C ILE A 431 -4.21 -17.78 24.63
N VAL A 432 -3.32 -18.05 23.68
CA VAL A 432 -2.99 -19.43 23.28
C VAL A 432 -2.41 -20.22 24.46
N GLY A 433 -1.54 -19.59 25.26
CA GLY A 433 -0.99 -20.16 26.49
C GLY A 433 -2.05 -20.55 27.51
N LYS A 434 -3.10 -19.72 27.69
CA LYS A 434 -4.23 -20.01 28.60
C LYS A 434 -4.99 -21.26 28.19
N TYR A 435 -5.32 -21.42 26.91
CA TYR A 435 -6.21 -22.50 26.44
C TYR A 435 -5.45 -23.80 26.13
N PHE A 436 -4.24 -23.71 25.60
CA PHE A 436 -3.49 -24.87 25.10
C PHE A 436 -2.12 -25.09 25.75
N GLY A 437 -1.74 -24.22 26.69
CA GLY A 437 -0.49 -24.33 27.44
C GLY A 437 0.74 -23.71 26.76
N PRO A 438 1.90 -23.74 27.45
CA PRO A 438 3.09 -22.98 27.06
C PRO A 438 3.74 -23.49 25.76
N LEU A 439 3.64 -24.80 25.47
CA LEU A 439 4.22 -25.37 24.24
C LEU A 439 3.58 -24.79 22.97
N CYS A 440 2.25 -24.66 22.95
CA CYS A 440 1.51 -24.07 21.84
C CYS A 440 1.78 -22.56 21.74
N SER A 441 1.90 -21.89 22.89
CA SER A 441 2.21 -20.46 23.01
C SER A 441 3.54 -20.10 22.33
N SER A 442 4.62 -20.83 22.63
CA SER A 442 5.95 -20.56 22.06
C SER A 442 6.03 -20.84 20.56
N ILE A 443 5.26 -21.81 20.05
CA ILE A 443 5.19 -22.07 18.60
C ILE A 443 4.45 -20.91 17.89
N VAL A 444 3.36 -20.42 18.48
CA VAL A 444 2.62 -19.28 17.92
C VAL A 444 3.45 -17.99 17.96
N GLU A 445 4.20 -17.75 19.01
CA GLU A 445 5.12 -16.61 19.14
C GLU A 445 6.16 -16.59 18.00
N GLU A 446 6.80 -17.73 17.73
CA GLU A 446 7.78 -17.87 16.65
C GLU A 446 7.14 -17.68 15.27
N LEU A 447 5.93 -18.19 15.05
CA LEU A 447 5.22 -18.09 13.77
C LEU A 447 4.62 -16.71 13.49
N LEU A 448 4.31 -15.93 14.53
CA LEU A 448 3.80 -14.57 14.40
C LEU A 448 4.92 -13.53 14.33
N THR A 449 6.17 -13.87 14.63
CA THR A 449 7.25 -12.88 14.57
C THR A 449 7.69 -12.60 13.12
N PRO A 450 7.76 -11.34 12.64
CA PRO A 450 8.04 -11.03 11.23
C PRO A 450 9.45 -11.36 10.71
N LEU A 451 10.39 -11.68 11.61
CA LEU A 451 11.82 -11.87 11.32
C LEU A 451 12.28 -13.33 11.38
N SER A 452 11.40 -14.24 11.79
CA SER A 452 11.74 -15.65 11.99
C SER A 452 11.66 -16.40 10.66
N GLY A 453 12.81 -16.83 10.14
CA GLY A 453 12.91 -17.81 9.05
C GLY A 453 12.51 -19.24 9.48
N SER A 454 11.81 -19.38 10.60
CA SER A 454 11.51 -20.62 11.31
C SER A 454 10.11 -21.16 11.01
N ASN A 455 9.56 -20.89 9.83
CA ASN A 455 8.21 -21.31 9.44
C ASN A 455 8.11 -22.78 8.98
N THR A 456 9.21 -23.55 9.02
CA THR A 456 9.21 -24.99 8.72
C THR A 456 9.24 -25.82 10.01
N LEU A 457 8.83 -27.09 9.97
CA LEU A 457 8.89 -27.97 11.15
C LEU A 457 10.31 -28.04 11.75
N LYS A 458 11.35 -28.14 10.90
CA LYS A 458 12.75 -28.16 11.33
C LYS A 458 13.18 -26.81 11.92
N GLY A 459 12.71 -25.71 11.32
CA GLY A 459 12.93 -24.35 11.82
C GLY A 459 12.34 -24.17 13.22
N LEU A 460 11.08 -24.56 13.41
CA LEU A 460 10.39 -24.48 14.69
C LEU A 460 11.08 -25.31 15.79
N ILE A 461 11.49 -26.55 15.49
CA ILE A 461 12.24 -27.39 16.44
C ILE A 461 13.54 -26.72 16.87
N ARG A 462 14.26 -26.11 15.91
CA ARG A 462 15.53 -25.42 16.19
C ARG A 462 15.33 -24.13 16.99
N ALA A 463 14.28 -23.38 16.68
CA ALA A 463 13.99 -22.10 17.32
C ALA A 463 13.47 -22.28 18.76
N THR A 464 12.56 -23.23 19.00
CA THR A 464 11.96 -23.47 20.32
C THR A 464 12.77 -24.41 21.21
N GLY A 465 13.64 -25.24 20.63
CA GLY A 465 14.41 -26.26 21.37
C GLY A 465 13.57 -27.44 21.86
N PHE A 466 12.31 -27.56 21.43
CA PHE A 466 11.42 -28.68 21.80
C PHE A 466 11.77 -29.97 21.06
N LYS A 467 11.37 -31.13 21.62
CA LYS A 467 11.52 -32.40 20.92
C LYS A 467 10.56 -32.48 19.75
N ALA A 468 10.96 -33.17 18.68
CA ALA A 468 10.14 -33.31 17.46
C ALA A 468 8.71 -33.83 17.73
N HIS A 469 8.54 -34.74 18.68
CA HIS A 469 7.22 -35.25 19.08
C HIS A 469 6.35 -34.16 19.76
N GLU A 470 6.95 -33.34 20.63
CA GLU A 470 6.28 -32.26 21.33
C GLU A 470 5.84 -31.17 20.34
N THR A 471 6.71 -30.77 19.41
CA THR A 471 6.40 -29.79 18.36
C THR A 471 5.26 -30.29 17.45
N ARG A 472 5.29 -31.56 17.03
CA ARG A 472 4.21 -32.14 16.21
C ARG A 472 2.87 -32.20 16.96
N THR A 473 2.90 -32.57 18.23
CA THR A 473 1.68 -32.62 19.06
C THR A 473 1.07 -31.23 19.21
N ALA A 474 1.89 -30.22 19.52
CA ALA A 474 1.44 -28.85 19.66
C ALA A 474 0.92 -28.27 18.32
N LEU A 475 1.61 -28.51 17.19
CA LEU A 475 1.11 -28.15 15.87
C LEU A 475 -0.22 -28.84 15.54
N GLY A 476 -0.38 -30.11 15.92
CA GLY A 476 -1.64 -30.85 15.75
C GLY A 476 -2.81 -30.19 16.49
N VAL A 477 -2.59 -29.75 17.73
CA VAL A 477 -3.60 -29.01 18.52
C VAL A 477 -3.95 -27.67 17.86
N LEU A 478 -2.96 -26.95 17.35
CA LEU A 478 -3.16 -25.65 16.69
C LEU A 478 -3.90 -25.79 15.34
N LEU A 479 -3.60 -26.84 14.56
CA LEU A 479 -4.28 -27.17 13.30
C LEU A 479 -5.73 -27.64 13.53
N GLN A 480 -5.98 -28.34 14.63
CA GLN A 480 -7.31 -28.78 15.03
C GLN A 480 -8.26 -27.60 15.26
N HIS A 481 -7.73 -26.47 15.76
CA HIS A 481 -8.50 -25.25 16.05
C HIS A 481 -8.37 -24.16 14.97
N ASP A 482 -7.81 -24.49 13.80
CA ASP A 482 -7.56 -23.55 12.69
C ASP A 482 -6.70 -22.32 13.08
N ILE A 483 -5.92 -22.40 14.16
CA ILE A 483 -5.03 -21.31 14.60
C ILE A 483 -3.79 -21.24 13.72
N VAL A 484 -3.31 -22.39 13.27
CA VAL A 484 -2.22 -22.53 12.31
C VAL A 484 -2.76 -23.14 11.03
N ASP A 485 -2.28 -22.65 9.90
CA ASP A 485 -2.48 -23.21 8.57
C ASP A 485 -1.13 -23.61 7.97
N PHE A 486 -1.13 -24.37 6.88
CA PHE A 486 0.10 -24.78 6.20
C PHE A 486 -0.01 -24.69 4.68
N SER A 487 1.11 -24.39 4.04
CA SER A 487 1.29 -24.41 2.59
C SER A 487 2.53 -25.20 2.21
N CYS A 488 2.58 -25.67 0.97
CA CYS A 488 3.72 -26.39 0.42
C CYS A 488 4.29 -25.62 -0.77
N ASP A 489 5.62 -25.57 -0.90
CA ASP A 489 6.28 -25.00 -2.08
C ASP A 489 6.49 -26.03 -3.20
N GLU A 490 6.97 -25.57 -4.35
CA GLU A 490 7.29 -26.44 -5.51
C GLU A 490 8.37 -27.49 -5.20
N SER A 491 9.12 -27.34 -4.11
CA SER A 491 10.17 -28.25 -3.67
C SER A 491 9.72 -29.27 -2.62
N GLY A 492 8.44 -29.25 -2.22
CA GLY A 492 7.85 -30.17 -1.25
C GLY A 492 7.93 -29.70 0.21
N VAL A 493 8.52 -28.53 0.47
CA VAL A 493 8.72 -28.04 1.84
C VAL A 493 7.42 -27.46 2.41
N VAL A 494 7.05 -27.92 3.61
CA VAL A 494 5.87 -27.43 4.33
C VAL A 494 6.21 -26.22 5.17
N TYR A 495 5.44 -25.15 4.95
CA TYR A 495 5.47 -23.90 5.67
C TYR A 495 4.22 -23.74 6.52
N TYR A 496 4.40 -23.48 7.81
CA TYR A 496 3.32 -23.22 8.77
C TYR A 496 3.12 -21.72 8.93
N ARG A 497 1.88 -21.32 9.14
CA ARG A 497 1.51 -19.93 9.35
C ARG A 497 0.41 -19.80 10.40
N ALA A 498 0.67 -19.00 11.42
CA ALA A 498 -0.34 -18.68 12.42
C ALA A 498 -1.31 -17.57 11.94
N SER A 499 -2.59 -17.72 12.28
CA SER A 499 -3.65 -16.78 11.98
C SER A 499 -4.09 -16.03 13.23
N MET A 500 -3.75 -14.75 13.31
CA MET A 500 -4.17 -13.87 14.40
C MET A 500 -5.69 -13.71 14.47
N GLU A 501 -6.36 -13.72 13.32
CA GLU A 501 -7.81 -13.61 13.23
C GLU A 501 -8.51 -14.74 14.01
N GLN A 502 -7.97 -15.95 13.93
CA GLN A 502 -8.54 -17.11 14.60
C GLN A 502 -8.29 -17.06 16.12
N ILE A 503 -7.14 -16.56 16.56
CA ILE A 503 -6.86 -16.34 17.98
C ILE A 503 -7.83 -15.29 18.58
N ILE A 504 -8.10 -14.21 17.85
CA ILE A 504 -9.07 -13.19 18.26
C ILE A 504 -10.49 -13.79 18.32
N ARG A 505 -10.86 -14.68 17.40
CA ARG A 505 -12.17 -15.37 17.40
C ARG A 505 -12.36 -16.27 18.62
N MET A 506 -11.30 -16.86 19.15
CA MET A 506 -11.39 -17.65 20.38
C MET A 506 -11.88 -16.83 21.58
N VAL A 507 -11.41 -15.59 21.70
CA VAL A 507 -11.85 -14.68 22.77
C VAL A 507 -13.33 -14.30 22.61
N ARG A 508 -13.86 -14.34 21.38
CA ARG A 508 -15.27 -14.03 21.08
C ARG A 508 -16.21 -15.22 21.21
N ARG A 509 -15.76 -16.35 21.76
CA ARG A 509 -16.58 -17.57 21.89
C ARG A 509 -17.94 -17.28 22.55
N GLY A 510 -17.98 -16.56 23.67
CA GLY A 510 -19.24 -16.20 24.35
C GLY A 510 -20.21 -15.38 23.48
N VAL A 511 -19.69 -14.50 22.62
CA VAL A 511 -20.48 -13.71 21.66
C VAL A 511 -21.14 -14.63 20.63
N TYR A 512 -20.37 -15.58 20.08
CA TYR A 512 -20.86 -16.52 19.07
C TYR A 512 -21.93 -17.46 19.62
N LEU A 513 -21.78 -17.90 20.87
CA LEU A 513 -22.79 -18.70 21.56
C LEU A 513 -24.08 -17.91 21.78
N THR A 514 -23.98 -16.67 22.27
CA THR A 514 -25.14 -15.81 22.49
C THR A 514 -25.86 -15.49 21.18
N THR A 515 -25.12 -15.23 20.11
CA THR A 515 -25.69 -15.00 18.77
C THR A 515 -26.43 -16.24 18.27
N THR A 516 -25.83 -17.42 18.41
CA THR A 516 -26.44 -18.69 18.00
C THR A 516 -27.69 -19.00 18.83
N ARG A 517 -27.66 -18.72 20.14
CA ARG A 517 -28.80 -18.86 21.04
C ARG A 517 -29.97 -17.98 20.61
N ASN A 518 -29.71 -16.72 20.31
CA ASN A 518 -30.75 -15.77 19.90
C ASN A 518 -31.40 -16.14 18.56
N LEU A 519 -30.65 -16.77 17.64
CA LEU A 519 -31.14 -17.14 16.31
C LEU A 519 -31.80 -18.52 16.26
N PHE A 520 -31.27 -19.51 16.99
CA PHE A 520 -31.64 -20.92 16.85
C PHE A 520 -32.02 -21.61 18.18
N GLY A 521 -31.95 -20.90 19.30
CA GLY A 521 -32.30 -21.40 20.63
C GLY A 521 -31.17 -22.10 21.39
N ASP A 522 -31.48 -22.57 22.59
CA ASP A 522 -30.47 -23.11 23.54
C ASP A 522 -29.82 -24.41 23.06
N MET A 523 -30.56 -25.30 22.40
CA MET A 523 -30.02 -26.54 21.85
C MET A 523 -28.94 -26.28 20.78
N ALA A 524 -29.17 -25.28 19.93
CA ALA A 524 -28.19 -24.86 18.92
C ALA A 524 -26.95 -24.24 19.55
N SER A 525 -27.12 -23.45 20.63
CA SER A 525 -26.00 -22.92 21.40
C SER A 525 -25.16 -24.03 22.02
N ALA A 526 -25.77 -25.10 22.54
CA ALA A 526 -25.04 -26.23 23.13
C ALA A 526 -24.24 -27.01 22.07
N LEU A 527 -24.82 -27.27 20.90
CA LEU A 527 -24.12 -27.89 19.78
C LEU A 527 -22.96 -27.03 19.27
N MET A 528 -23.19 -25.73 19.10
CA MET A 528 -22.14 -24.77 18.70
C MET A 528 -21.00 -24.72 19.72
N GLU A 529 -21.32 -24.84 21.01
CA GLU A 529 -20.34 -24.87 22.08
C GLU A 529 -19.38 -26.05 21.96
N GLU A 530 -19.89 -27.25 21.67
CA GLU A 530 -19.07 -28.45 21.46
C GLU A 530 -18.10 -28.29 20.29
N ILE A 531 -18.59 -27.76 19.16
CA ILE A 531 -17.74 -27.55 17.97
C ILE A 531 -16.67 -26.50 18.26
N LEU A 532 -17.01 -25.39 18.93
CA LEU A 532 -16.05 -24.34 19.28
C LEU A 532 -14.99 -24.80 20.29
N LEU A 533 -15.31 -25.74 21.19
CA LEU A 533 -14.36 -26.34 22.13
C LEU A 533 -13.41 -27.33 21.47
N ALA A 534 -13.94 -28.12 20.53
CA ALA A 534 -13.17 -29.17 19.86
C ALA A 534 -12.43 -28.67 18.61
N GLY A 535 -12.83 -27.52 18.05
CA GLY A 535 -12.36 -26.99 16.76
C GLY A 535 -13.05 -27.69 15.58
N LYS A 536 -12.69 -28.96 15.35
CA LYS A 536 -13.24 -29.82 14.29
C LYS A 536 -13.82 -31.09 14.91
N LEU A 537 -15.11 -31.34 14.76
CA LEU A 537 -15.77 -32.44 15.45
C LEU A 537 -16.70 -33.24 14.53
N ASN A 538 -16.76 -34.55 14.73
CA ASN A 538 -17.75 -35.41 14.07
C ASN A 538 -19.16 -35.09 14.58
N HIS A 539 -20.16 -35.05 13.69
CA HIS A 539 -21.53 -34.66 14.02
C HIS A 539 -22.25 -35.62 14.97
N ILE A 540 -21.97 -36.93 14.92
CA ILE A 540 -22.52 -37.93 15.84
C ILE A 540 -22.00 -37.67 17.25
N VAL A 541 -20.67 -37.57 17.39
CA VAL A 541 -20.01 -37.28 18.67
C VAL A 541 -20.43 -35.92 19.22
N CYS A 542 -20.62 -34.93 18.34
CA CYS A 542 -21.10 -33.60 18.73
C CYS A 542 -22.49 -33.65 19.36
N VAL A 543 -23.43 -34.39 18.74
CA VAL A 543 -24.80 -34.50 19.25
C VAL A 543 -24.83 -35.29 20.57
N GLU A 544 -24.07 -36.38 20.69
CA GLU A 544 -23.97 -37.16 21.92
C GLU A 544 -23.46 -36.31 23.09
N LYS A 545 -22.33 -35.59 22.90
CA LYS A 545 -21.76 -34.73 23.94
C LYS A 545 -22.67 -33.56 24.31
N ALA A 546 -23.32 -32.94 23.32
CA ALA A 546 -24.28 -31.87 23.58
C ALA A 546 -25.50 -32.40 24.35
N HIS A 547 -25.97 -33.62 24.04
CA HIS A 547 -27.07 -34.27 24.74
C HIS A 547 -26.74 -34.55 26.20
N GLU A 548 -25.57 -35.13 26.46
CA GLU A 548 -25.07 -35.35 27.82
C GLU A 548 -24.98 -34.05 28.62
N ARG A 549 -24.50 -32.97 28.01
CA ARG A 549 -24.42 -31.65 28.66
C ARG A 549 -25.80 -31.10 29.00
N VAL A 550 -26.75 -31.17 28.08
CA VAL A 550 -28.12 -30.66 28.30
C VAL A 550 -28.86 -31.48 29.36
N LEU A 551 -28.67 -32.80 29.40
CA LEU A 551 -29.17 -33.65 30.48
C LEU A 551 -28.56 -33.28 31.84
N GLY A 552 -27.25 -32.97 31.87
CA GLY A 552 -26.56 -32.50 33.07
C GLY A 552 -27.09 -31.17 33.62
N LEU A 553 -27.77 -30.36 32.79
CA LEU A 553 -28.43 -29.11 33.18
C LEU A 553 -29.90 -29.31 33.61
N GLY A 554 -30.40 -30.54 33.63
CA GLY A 554 -31.78 -30.86 34.05
C GLY A 554 -32.85 -30.55 32.99
N LEU A 555 -32.47 -30.34 31.74
CA LEU A 555 -33.39 -30.08 30.62
C LEU A 555 -33.71 -31.40 29.90
N SER A 556 -35.00 -31.73 29.73
CA SER A 556 -35.40 -32.88 28.92
C SER A 556 -35.27 -32.54 27.43
N SER A 557 -34.33 -33.18 26.73
CA SER A 557 -34.18 -33.06 25.28
C SER A 557 -34.10 -34.43 24.63
N ASN A 558 -34.79 -34.58 23.49
CA ASN A 558 -34.72 -35.77 22.66
C ASN A 558 -33.50 -35.67 21.73
N ILE A 559 -32.76 -36.77 21.59
CA ILE A 559 -31.61 -36.86 20.66
C ILE A 559 -32.06 -36.51 19.23
N ALA A 560 -33.27 -36.91 18.84
CA ALA A 560 -33.83 -36.58 17.52
C ALA A 560 -33.97 -35.06 17.30
N ASP A 561 -34.42 -34.32 18.31
CA ASP A 561 -34.56 -32.85 18.22
C ASP A 561 -33.20 -32.15 18.09
N MET A 562 -32.16 -32.71 18.73
CA MET A 562 -30.78 -32.23 18.58
C MET A 562 -30.20 -32.54 17.20
N GLN A 563 -30.48 -33.73 16.66
CA GLN A 563 -30.11 -34.08 15.28
C GLN A 563 -30.78 -33.13 14.28
N ASP A 564 -32.07 -32.84 14.44
CA ASP A 564 -32.79 -31.87 13.60
C ASP A 564 -32.24 -30.45 13.76
N THR A 565 -31.87 -30.06 14.98
CA THR A 565 -31.23 -28.76 15.23
C THR A 565 -29.86 -28.68 14.54
N PHE A 566 -29.07 -29.76 14.56
CA PHE A 566 -27.80 -29.84 13.84
C PHE A 566 -28.01 -29.76 12.32
N ARG A 567 -29.01 -30.47 11.77
CA ARG A 567 -29.40 -30.35 10.35
C ARG A 567 -29.78 -28.91 9.99
N ARG A 568 -30.49 -28.20 10.87
CA ARG A 568 -30.82 -26.78 10.68
C ARG A 568 -29.60 -25.87 10.72
N LEU A 569 -28.61 -26.16 11.57
CA LEU A 569 -27.34 -25.40 11.63
C LEU A 569 -26.49 -25.58 10.37
N VAL A 570 -26.49 -26.78 9.80
CA VAL A 570 -25.84 -27.06 8.51
C VAL A 570 -26.62 -26.41 7.37
N GLY A 571 -27.95 -26.56 7.36
CA GLY A 571 -28.83 -25.94 6.37
C GLY A 571 -28.85 -24.40 6.41
N SER A 572 -28.48 -23.79 7.53
CA SER A 572 -28.27 -22.33 7.65
C SER A 572 -26.84 -21.88 7.34
N HIS A 573 -25.97 -22.81 6.93
CA HIS A 573 -24.57 -22.61 6.59
C HIS A 573 -23.67 -22.13 7.75
N LEU A 574 -24.15 -22.21 9.00
CA LEU A 574 -23.36 -21.86 10.20
C LEU A 574 -22.32 -22.92 10.55
N VAL A 575 -22.59 -24.17 10.19
CA VAL A 575 -21.68 -25.30 10.37
C VAL A 575 -21.34 -25.88 9.01
N ARG A 576 -20.05 -25.99 8.70
CA ARG A 576 -19.53 -26.45 7.41
C ARG A 576 -18.74 -27.73 7.55
N ARG A 577 -18.75 -28.55 6.51
CA ARG A 577 -17.97 -29.78 6.45
C ARG A 577 -16.49 -29.47 6.18
N CYS A 578 -15.60 -30.11 6.92
CA CYS A 578 -14.16 -30.02 6.69
C CYS A 578 -13.73 -30.91 5.52
N PRO A 579 -12.72 -30.49 4.73
CA PRO A 579 -12.10 -31.35 3.72
C PRO A 579 -11.51 -32.60 4.36
N PHE A 580 -11.68 -33.76 3.73
CA PHE A 580 -11.04 -35.00 4.17
C PHE A 580 -9.74 -35.25 3.39
N VAL A 581 -8.82 -35.97 4.02
CA VAL A 581 -7.52 -36.32 3.42
C VAL A 581 -7.71 -37.47 2.43
N ASP A 582 -7.31 -37.26 1.18
CA ASP A 582 -7.21 -38.32 0.18
C ASP A 582 -5.98 -39.17 0.48
N ARG A 583 -6.18 -40.28 1.20
CA ARG A 583 -5.11 -41.18 1.62
C ARG A 583 -4.35 -41.77 0.43
N ARG A 584 -5.00 -42.00 -0.71
CA ARG A 584 -4.37 -42.65 -1.88
C ARG A 584 -3.34 -41.76 -2.55
N THR A 585 -3.64 -40.46 -2.68
CA THR A 585 -2.69 -39.47 -3.23
C THR A 585 -1.71 -38.96 -2.18
N SER A 586 -2.12 -38.93 -0.91
CA SER A 586 -1.26 -38.49 0.20
C SER A 586 -0.13 -39.47 0.50
N ASP A 587 -0.28 -40.76 0.25
CA ASP A 587 0.80 -41.75 0.42
C ASP A 587 2.01 -41.48 -0.51
N THR A 588 1.80 -40.72 -1.59
CA THR A 588 2.85 -40.31 -2.55
C THR A 588 3.33 -38.86 -2.39
N SER A 589 2.77 -38.11 -1.44
CA SER A 589 3.07 -36.69 -1.21
C SER A 589 3.65 -36.49 0.19
N GLU A 590 4.58 -35.55 0.37
CA GLU A 590 5.08 -35.17 1.70
C GLU A 590 4.03 -34.45 2.55
N VAL A 591 2.90 -34.05 1.96
CA VAL A 591 1.84 -33.24 2.58
C VAL A 591 0.47 -33.88 2.33
N PRO A 592 -0.45 -33.87 3.31
CA PRO A 592 -1.81 -34.39 3.08
C PRO A 592 -2.51 -33.65 1.95
N VAL A 593 -2.94 -34.39 0.92
CA VAL A 593 -3.75 -33.86 -0.18
C VAL A 593 -5.21 -33.97 0.25
N PHE A 594 -5.90 -32.83 0.33
CA PHE A 594 -7.32 -32.81 0.69
C PHE A 594 -8.20 -32.94 -0.54
N HIS A 595 -9.28 -33.72 -0.43
CA HIS A 595 -10.26 -33.82 -1.49
C HIS A 595 -11.06 -32.52 -1.62
N ARG A 596 -11.35 -32.11 -2.85
CA ARG A 596 -12.20 -30.95 -3.11
C ARG A 596 -13.66 -31.34 -2.86
N LEU A 597 -14.28 -30.73 -1.86
CA LEU A 597 -15.70 -30.96 -1.56
C LEU A 597 -16.57 -30.39 -2.68
N LEU A 598 -17.49 -31.22 -3.21
CA LEU A 598 -18.52 -30.78 -4.16
C LEU A 598 -19.67 -30.05 -3.45
N ASP A 599 -19.93 -30.43 -2.20
CA ASP A 599 -20.92 -29.83 -1.32
C ASP A 599 -20.33 -29.68 0.10
N GLU A 600 -20.26 -28.44 0.58
CA GLU A 600 -19.76 -28.10 1.92
C GLU A 600 -20.84 -28.18 3.00
N TYR A 601 -22.12 -28.29 2.61
CA TYR A 601 -23.28 -28.30 3.49
C TYR A 601 -24.24 -29.49 3.22
N PRO A 602 -23.73 -30.73 3.14
CA PRO A 602 -24.58 -31.89 2.89
C PRO A 602 -25.50 -32.12 4.11
N VAL A 603 -26.69 -32.66 3.86
CA VAL A 603 -27.58 -33.07 4.96
C VAL A 603 -26.88 -34.16 5.80
N PRO A 604 -26.61 -33.93 7.10
CA PRO A 604 -25.90 -34.90 7.92
C PRO A 604 -26.70 -36.18 8.11
N ASN A 605 -26.07 -37.32 7.83
CA ASN A 605 -26.64 -38.64 8.08
C ASN A 605 -26.31 -39.10 9.51
N PHE A 606 -27.33 -39.46 10.28
CA PHE A 606 -27.19 -39.97 11.65
C PHE A 606 -27.52 -41.47 11.76
N ASP A 607 -27.83 -42.13 10.64
CA ASP A 607 -28.10 -43.57 10.60
C ASP A 607 -26.77 -44.34 10.64
N LEU A 608 -26.56 -45.13 11.70
CA LEU A 608 -25.37 -45.98 11.87
C LEU A 608 -25.36 -47.13 10.84
N PRO A 609 -24.20 -47.51 10.26
CA PRO A 609 -24.05 -48.84 9.68
C PRO A 609 -24.11 -49.88 10.81
N THR A 610 -24.94 -50.89 10.64
CA THR A 610 -25.21 -51.97 11.62
C THR A 610 -24.06 -52.97 11.81
N ASN A 611 -22.97 -52.83 11.06
CA ASN A 611 -21.78 -53.65 11.17
C ASN A 611 -20.62 -52.73 11.51
N GLY A 612 -19.87 -53.02 12.58
CA GLY A 612 -18.77 -52.22 13.14
C GLY A 612 -17.56 -51.94 12.23
N GLU A 613 -17.77 -51.78 10.93
CA GLU A 613 -16.91 -51.04 10.03
C GLU A 613 -17.21 -49.55 10.23
N THR A 614 -16.22 -48.79 10.68
CA THR A 614 -16.27 -47.33 10.66
C THR A 614 -16.66 -46.89 9.25
N SER A 615 -17.87 -46.34 9.09
CA SER A 615 -18.34 -45.86 7.79
C SER A 615 -17.27 -44.97 7.18
N GLN A 616 -17.05 -45.12 5.87
CA GLN A 616 -16.23 -44.24 5.04
C GLN A 616 -16.59 -42.73 5.14
N ASP A 617 -17.65 -42.38 5.87
CA ASP A 617 -18.23 -41.06 6.03
C ASP A 617 -17.95 -40.42 7.41
N ASP A 618 -16.73 -40.55 7.93
CA ASP A 618 -16.30 -39.93 9.19
C ASP A 618 -15.98 -38.43 8.99
N TYR A 619 -17.04 -37.64 8.78
CA TYR A 619 -16.92 -36.22 8.42
C TYR A 619 -16.70 -35.34 9.64
N LEU A 620 -15.62 -34.57 9.60
CA LEU A 620 -15.39 -33.49 10.56
C LEU A 620 -16.15 -32.24 10.13
N TRP A 621 -16.67 -31.51 11.12
CA TRP A 621 -17.41 -30.27 10.93
C TRP A 621 -16.73 -29.15 11.70
N SER A 622 -16.73 -27.94 11.12
CA SER A 622 -16.24 -26.73 11.76
C SER A 622 -17.21 -25.57 11.59
N VAL A 623 -17.02 -24.54 12.41
CA VAL A 623 -17.88 -23.36 12.40
C VAL A 623 -17.54 -22.46 11.22
N ASN A 624 -18.57 -21.94 10.55
CA ASN A 624 -18.42 -20.88 9.57
C ASN A 624 -18.34 -19.52 10.26
N PHE A 625 -17.15 -19.16 10.73
CA PHE A 625 -16.91 -17.88 11.41
C PHE A 625 -17.25 -16.66 10.55
N THR A 626 -17.10 -16.75 9.22
CA THR A 626 -17.42 -15.64 8.31
C THR A 626 -18.90 -15.26 8.36
N LEU A 627 -19.79 -16.26 8.44
CA LEU A 627 -21.23 -16.06 8.57
C LEU A 627 -21.64 -15.61 9.98
N LEU A 628 -20.92 -16.02 11.02
CA LEU A 628 -21.16 -15.48 12.37
C LEU A 628 -20.74 -14.00 12.47
N ASP A 629 -19.58 -13.64 11.91
CA ASP A 629 -19.09 -12.27 11.83
C ASP A 629 -20.04 -11.38 10.97
N GLN A 630 -20.76 -11.99 10.03
CA GLN A 630 -21.83 -11.37 9.24
C GLN A 630 -23.04 -11.00 10.09
N TYR A 631 -23.62 -11.97 10.81
CA TYR A 631 -24.78 -11.73 11.66
C TYR A 631 -24.51 -10.63 12.70
N ARG A 632 -23.31 -10.61 13.28
CA ARG A 632 -22.90 -9.55 14.20
C ARG A 632 -22.87 -8.16 13.56
N ARG A 633 -22.39 -8.04 12.32
CA ARG A 633 -22.42 -6.77 11.59
C ARG A 633 -23.83 -6.29 11.31
N TYR A 634 -24.75 -7.19 11.03
CA TYR A 634 -26.15 -6.83 10.85
C TYR A 634 -26.76 -6.26 12.12
N GLU A 635 -26.53 -6.94 13.23
CA GLU A 635 -27.00 -6.48 14.53
C GLU A 635 -26.46 -5.09 14.84
N MET A 636 -25.19 -4.83 14.55
CA MET A 636 -24.59 -3.49 14.66
C MET A 636 -25.29 -2.43 13.78
N LEU A 637 -25.60 -2.76 12.53
CA LEU A 637 -26.30 -1.85 11.61
C LEU A 637 -27.74 -1.58 12.09
N ILE A 638 -28.47 -2.61 12.48
CA ILE A 638 -29.84 -2.50 13.01
C ILE A 638 -29.83 -1.60 14.24
N ASN A 639 -28.92 -1.86 15.20
CA ASN A 639 -28.78 -1.06 16.42
C ASN A 639 -28.41 0.40 16.12
N PHE A 640 -27.57 0.65 15.11
CA PHE A 640 -27.21 2.01 14.69
C PHE A 640 -28.44 2.80 14.19
N PHE A 641 -29.23 2.20 13.29
CA PHE A 641 -30.42 2.87 12.75
C PHE A 641 -31.55 2.97 13.79
N GLU A 642 -31.70 1.97 14.66
CA GLU A 642 -32.65 2.02 15.77
C GLU A 642 -32.32 3.13 16.77
N ALA A 643 -31.05 3.26 17.17
CA ALA A 643 -30.63 4.30 18.11
C ALA A 643 -30.75 5.71 17.52
N ARG A 644 -30.52 5.88 16.22
CA ARG A 644 -30.50 7.21 15.56
C ARG A 644 -31.86 7.66 15.03
N PHE A 645 -32.67 6.74 14.51
CA PHE A 645 -33.92 7.06 13.82
C PHE A 645 -35.15 6.35 14.42
N GLY A 646 -34.96 5.55 15.47
CA GLY A 646 -36.01 4.85 16.21
C GLY A 646 -36.25 3.42 15.75
N LYS A 647 -37.00 2.66 16.56
CA LYS A 647 -37.25 1.22 16.41
C LYS A 647 -37.73 0.79 15.01
N ARG A 648 -38.63 1.56 14.39
CA ARG A 648 -39.14 1.27 13.04
C ARG A 648 -38.06 1.32 11.96
N ALA A 649 -37.02 2.15 12.13
CA ALA A 649 -35.89 2.17 11.23
C ALA A 649 -35.06 0.89 11.34
N GLY A 650 -34.81 0.41 12.56
CA GLY A 650 -34.14 -0.87 12.79
C GLY A 650 -34.87 -2.06 12.14
N GLU A 651 -36.20 -2.12 12.26
CA GLU A 651 -37.03 -3.15 11.63
C GLU A 651 -36.93 -3.13 10.09
N VAL A 652 -36.92 -1.93 9.48
CA VAL A 652 -36.76 -1.77 8.02
C VAL A 652 -35.36 -2.20 7.58
N ILE A 653 -34.31 -1.81 8.30
CA ILE A 653 -32.94 -2.23 7.99
C ILE A 653 -32.77 -3.73 8.17
N SER A 654 -33.37 -4.33 9.19
CA SER A 654 -33.37 -5.79 9.40
C SER A 654 -33.94 -6.53 8.19
N ALA A 655 -35.06 -6.05 7.65
CA ALA A 655 -35.64 -6.62 6.43
C ALA A 655 -34.74 -6.43 5.20
N ILE A 656 -34.14 -5.24 5.01
CA ILE A 656 -33.22 -4.97 3.89
C ILE A 656 -32.02 -5.91 3.93
N VAL A 657 -31.45 -6.09 5.12
CA VAL A 657 -30.29 -6.97 5.34
C VAL A 657 -30.63 -8.43 5.03
N GLN A 658 -31.85 -8.87 5.33
CA GLN A 658 -32.33 -10.22 4.99
C GLN A 658 -32.60 -10.41 3.49
N ILE A 659 -33.02 -9.36 2.77
CA ILE A 659 -33.33 -9.41 1.34
C ILE A 659 -32.07 -9.35 0.48
N ASP A 660 -31.05 -8.60 0.90
CA ASP A 660 -29.88 -8.30 0.07
C ASP A 660 -28.91 -9.49 -0.10
N ASP A 661 -29.18 -10.65 0.53
CA ASP A 661 -28.32 -11.85 0.55
C ASP A 661 -26.83 -11.46 0.61
N PHE A 662 -26.55 -10.68 1.66
CA PHE A 662 -25.31 -9.94 1.86
C PHE A 662 -24.11 -10.91 1.81
N SER A 663 -23.09 -10.58 1.03
CA SER A 663 -21.74 -11.15 1.18
C SER A 663 -20.86 -10.07 1.82
N PRO A 664 -20.74 -10.04 3.16
CA PRO A 664 -20.51 -8.82 3.94
C PRO A 664 -19.04 -8.45 4.19
N THR A 665 -18.05 -9.28 3.82
CA THR A 665 -16.67 -8.98 4.25
C THR A 665 -15.99 -7.86 3.48
N LYS A 666 -16.47 -7.50 2.27
CA LYS A 666 -15.76 -6.57 1.36
C LYS A 666 -16.63 -5.47 0.72
N VAL A 667 -17.89 -5.37 1.10
CA VAL A 667 -18.86 -4.50 0.41
C VAL A 667 -18.99 -3.17 1.16
N ARG A 668 -18.63 -2.06 0.48
CA ARG A 668 -18.64 -0.71 1.07
C ARG A 668 -20.04 -0.06 1.13
N ARG A 669 -20.97 -0.54 0.31
CA ARG A 669 -22.30 0.07 0.08
C ARG A 669 -23.36 -1.01 -0.14
N SER A 670 -24.60 -0.75 0.25
CA SER A 670 -25.72 -1.64 -0.07
C SER A 670 -25.97 -1.71 -1.58
N ARG A 671 -26.79 -2.68 -2.00
CA ARG A 671 -27.44 -2.60 -3.29
C ARG A 671 -28.39 -1.41 -3.33
N GLU A 672 -28.82 -1.05 -4.53
CA GLU A 672 -29.78 0.03 -4.74
C GLU A 672 -31.14 -0.36 -4.15
N VAL A 673 -31.53 0.33 -3.08
CA VAL A 673 -32.78 0.11 -2.36
C VAL A 673 -33.89 0.88 -3.07
N ARG A 674 -34.74 0.14 -3.78
CA ARG A 674 -35.98 0.65 -4.39
C ARG A 674 -37.14 0.47 -3.42
N LEU A 675 -37.87 1.54 -3.17
CA LEU A 675 -38.92 1.53 -2.14
C LEU A 675 -40.15 0.73 -2.59
N SER A 676 -40.45 0.70 -3.90
CA SER A 676 -41.49 -0.15 -4.48
C SER A 676 -41.29 -1.62 -4.13
N ASN A 677 -40.06 -2.11 -4.27
CA ASN A 677 -39.68 -3.50 -3.99
C ASN A 677 -39.71 -3.74 -2.48
N LEU A 678 -39.19 -2.80 -1.70
CA LEU A 678 -39.15 -2.90 -0.25
C LEU A 678 -40.55 -3.00 0.38
N VAL A 679 -41.53 -2.24 -0.12
CA VAL A 679 -42.93 -2.35 0.35
C VAL A 679 -43.48 -3.76 0.15
N THR A 680 -43.15 -4.41 -0.97
CA THR A 680 -43.66 -5.75 -1.27
C THR A 680 -42.99 -6.87 -0.47
N SER A 681 -41.72 -6.66 -0.07
CA SER A 681 -40.92 -7.65 0.67
C SER A 681 -40.99 -7.49 2.19
N LEU A 682 -41.42 -6.32 2.70
CA LEU A 682 -41.56 -6.10 4.14
C LEU A 682 -42.69 -6.96 4.72
N PRO A 683 -42.47 -7.60 5.90
CA PRO A 683 -43.53 -8.26 6.63
C PRO A 683 -44.74 -7.34 6.86
N LYS A 684 -45.95 -7.86 6.59
CA LYS A 684 -47.21 -7.11 6.79
C LYS A 684 -47.39 -6.61 8.24
N SER A 685 -46.70 -7.21 9.20
CA SER A 685 -46.67 -6.81 10.62
C SER A 685 -46.02 -5.45 10.87
N ILE A 686 -45.13 -4.98 9.99
CA ILE A 686 -44.44 -3.69 10.13
C ILE A 686 -45.37 -2.52 9.78
N GLY A 687 -46.40 -2.76 8.96
CA GLY A 687 -47.48 -1.79 8.71
C GLY A 687 -47.05 -0.48 8.02
N LEU A 688 -45.87 -0.43 7.40
CA LEU A 688 -45.37 0.74 6.69
C LEU A 688 -45.86 0.75 5.24
N ASN A 689 -46.46 1.86 4.81
CA ASN A 689 -46.83 2.09 3.42
C ASN A 689 -45.71 2.84 2.66
N PHE A 690 -45.81 2.90 1.33
CA PHE A 690 -44.83 3.57 0.47
C PHE A 690 -44.54 5.02 0.91
N ARG A 691 -45.57 5.78 1.30
CA ARG A 691 -45.42 7.17 1.77
C ARG A 691 -44.62 7.26 3.07
N SER A 692 -44.83 6.33 4.00
CA SER A 692 -44.08 6.26 5.26
C SER A 692 -42.61 5.88 5.02
N LEU A 693 -42.33 4.97 4.08
CA LEU A 693 -40.96 4.62 3.72
C LEU A 693 -40.23 5.76 3.01
N MET A 694 -40.88 6.43 2.05
CA MET A 694 -40.35 7.63 1.40
C MET A 694 -39.96 8.69 2.44
N LEU A 695 -40.82 8.94 3.43
CA LEU A 695 -40.53 9.90 4.49
C LEU A 695 -39.31 9.46 5.32
N LEU A 696 -39.26 8.18 5.72
CA LEU A 696 -38.17 7.62 6.51
C LEU A 696 -36.82 7.65 5.77
N PHE A 697 -36.80 7.27 4.49
CA PHE A 697 -35.57 7.32 3.69
C PHE A 697 -35.14 8.74 3.33
N SER A 698 -36.09 9.66 3.14
CA SER A 698 -35.76 11.08 3.02
C SER A 698 -35.16 11.67 4.31
N LEU A 699 -35.58 11.16 5.48
CA LEU A 699 -34.97 11.50 6.77
C LEU A 699 -33.53 10.98 6.84
N PHE A 700 -33.30 9.74 6.40
CA PHE A 700 -31.96 9.16 6.34
C PHE A 700 -31.03 9.95 5.42
N ALA A 701 -31.51 10.34 4.23
CA ALA A 701 -30.72 11.08 3.25
C ALA A 701 -30.40 12.52 3.68
N LYS A 702 -31.23 13.13 4.53
CA LYS A 702 -31.01 14.47 5.10
C LYS A 702 -30.07 14.48 6.30
N ASP A 703 -29.68 13.31 6.82
CA ASP A 703 -28.77 13.23 7.95
C ASP A 703 -27.37 13.78 7.58
N PRO A 704 -26.75 14.64 8.41
CA PRO A 704 -25.48 15.29 8.09
C PRO A 704 -24.31 14.31 7.93
N THR A 705 -24.44 13.07 8.43
CA THR A 705 -23.41 12.03 8.28
C THR A 705 -23.41 11.38 6.89
N ASN A 706 -24.44 11.64 6.07
CA ASN A 706 -24.56 11.14 4.69
C ASN A 706 -24.37 9.61 4.59
N VAL A 707 -24.91 8.89 5.58
CA VAL A 707 -24.89 7.42 5.71
C VAL A 707 -25.86 6.73 4.75
N VAL A 708 -26.86 7.45 4.26
CA VAL A 708 -27.73 7.03 3.17
C VAL A 708 -27.69 8.11 2.11
N SER A 709 -27.38 7.74 0.87
CA SER A 709 -27.38 8.66 -0.26
C SER A 709 -28.62 8.43 -1.13
N GLU A 710 -29.22 9.52 -1.58
CA GLU A 710 -30.34 9.52 -2.52
C GLU A 710 -29.78 9.79 -3.92
N LYS A 711 -30.05 8.89 -4.86
CA LYS A 711 -29.74 9.09 -6.28
C LYS A 711 -31.01 9.55 -7.00
N PRO A 712 -30.96 10.70 -7.71
CA PRO A 712 -32.10 11.13 -8.52
C PRO A 712 -32.20 10.26 -9.78
N ASP A 713 -33.32 9.54 -9.93
CA ASP A 713 -33.70 8.81 -11.13
C ASP A 713 -35.10 9.31 -11.58
N PRO A 714 -35.34 9.58 -12.88
CA PRO A 714 -36.62 10.10 -13.39
C PRO A 714 -37.88 9.25 -13.07
N GLY A 715 -37.74 8.00 -12.61
CA GLY A 715 -38.87 7.11 -12.30
C GLY A 715 -39.21 6.94 -10.80
N GLU A 716 -38.20 6.78 -9.94
CA GLU A 716 -38.37 6.52 -8.50
C GLU A 716 -37.11 6.97 -7.74
N ALA A 717 -37.24 7.43 -6.49
CA ALA A 717 -36.09 7.73 -5.64
C ALA A 717 -35.36 6.44 -5.24
N ILE A 718 -34.08 6.34 -5.61
CA ILE A 718 -33.22 5.19 -5.28
C ILE A 718 -32.31 5.57 -4.12
N PHE A 719 -32.25 4.70 -3.10
CA PHE A 719 -31.42 4.92 -1.92
C PHE A 719 -30.26 3.92 -1.85
N VAL A 720 -29.10 4.38 -1.38
CA VAL A 720 -27.91 3.54 -1.15
C VAL A 720 -27.39 3.77 0.26
N ILE A 721 -27.23 2.69 1.03
CA ILE A 721 -26.69 2.71 2.39
C ILE A 721 -25.16 2.61 2.32
N GLU A 722 -24.46 3.56 2.90
CA GLU A 722 -22.99 3.67 2.90
C GLU A 722 -22.40 3.02 4.17
N TYR A 723 -22.19 1.69 4.14
CA TYR A 723 -21.70 0.93 5.31
C TYR A 723 -20.38 1.46 5.87
N ASP A 724 -19.44 1.86 5.01
CA ASP A 724 -18.13 2.40 5.43
C ASP A 724 -18.27 3.69 6.26
N LYS A 725 -19.18 4.59 5.85
CA LYS A 725 -19.47 5.80 6.60
C LYS A 725 -20.14 5.49 7.93
N ILE A 726 -21.07 4.53 7.96
CA ILE A 726 -21.72 4.09 9.19
C ILE A 726 -20.68 3.59 10.19
N TYR A 727 -19.78 2.69 9.77
CA TYR A 727 -18.74 2.18 10.65
C TYR A 727 -17.78 3.27 11.13
N THR A 728 -17.43 4.23 10.27
CA THR A 728 -16.63 5.41 10.68
C THR A 728 -17.35 6.22 11.77
N VAL A 729 -18.63 6.52 11.60
CA VAL A 729 -19.43 7.27 12.58
C VAL A 729 -19.52 6.50 13.89
N MET A 730 -19.72 5.18 13.83
CA MET A 730 -19.68 4.32 15.01
C MET A 730 -18.32 4.33 15.71
N SER A 731 -17.21 4.33 14.96
CA SER A 731 -15.86 4.44 15.52
C SER A 731 -15.65 5.76 16.24
N ILE A 732 -16.05 6.88 15.62
CA ILE A 732 -15.91 8.21 16.23
C ILE A 732 -16.72 8.28 17.52
N ALA A 733 -17.96 7.79 17.53
CA ALA A 733 -18.80 7.76 18.73
C ALA A 733 -18.16 6.93 19.87
N GLU A 734 -17.50 5.83 19.55
CA GLU A 734 -16.77 5.04 20.55
C GLU A 734 -15.51 5.76 21.05
N ILE A 735 -14.75 6.42 20.17
CA ILE A 735 -13.60 7.24 20.55
C ILE A 735 -14.03 8.37 21.48
N GLU A 736 -15.09 9.11 21.14
CA GLU A 736 -15.65 10.18 21.98
C GLU A 736 -16.05 9.67 23.36
N LYS A 737 -16.70 8.50 23.42
CA LYS A 737 -17.07 7.86 24.69
C LYS A 737 -15.83 7.49 25.50
N THR A 738 -14.78 7.03 24.84
CA THR A 738 -13.52 6.68 25.48
C THR A 738 -12.87 7.91 26.11
N ILE A 739 -12.68 8.95 25.30
CA ILE A 739 -12.10 10.23 25.74
C ILE A 739 -12.90 10.81 26.90
N ARG A 740 -14.24 10.73 26.84
CA ARG A 740 -15.12 11.20 27.91
C ARG A 740 -14.86 10.50 29.24
N ASN A 741 -14.61 9.20 29.20
CA ASN A 741 -14.46 8.37 30.39
C ASN A 741 -13.02 8.35 30.91
N THR A 742 -12.02 8.61 30.06
CA THR A 742 -10.59 8.60 30.45
C THR A 742 -10.04 9.99 30.76
N VAL A 743 -10.38 11.00 29.96
CA VAL A 743 -9.85 12.37 30.11
C VAL A 743 -10.93 13.34 30.59
N GLY A 744 -12.15 13.21 30.04
CA GLY A 744 -13.29 14.04 30.42
C GLY A 744 -13.99 14.71 29.24
N SER A 745 -15.10 15.38 29.54
CA SER A 745 -15.94 16.03 28.52
C SER A 745 -15.26 17.20 27.77
N PRO A 746 -14.39 18.03 28.38
CA PRO A 746 -13.68 19.08 27.65
C PRO A 746 -12.78 18.54 26.53
N ALA A 747 -12.11 17.41 26.75
CA ALA A 747 -11.26 16.76 25.75
C ALA A 747 -12.05 16.27 24.53
N VAL A 748 -13.28 15.77 24.71
CA VAL A 748 -14.17 15.40 23.60
C VAL A 748 -14.47 16.60 22.71
N ARG A 749 -14.67 17.78 23.32
CA ARG A 749 -14.91 19.02 22.57
C ARG A 749 -13.68 19.39 21.73
N LEU A 750 -12.49 19.35 22.31
CA LEU A 750 -11.24 19.63 21.59
C LEU A 750 -11.04 18.65 20.40
N PHE A 751 -11.24 17.35 20.64
CA PHE A 751 -11.17 16.32 19.62
C PHE A 751 -12.16 16.56 18.48
N ASN A 752 -13.41 16.89 18.78
CA ASN A 752 -14.44 17.14 17.77
C ASN A 752 -14.17 18.40 16.94
N ILE A 753 -13.64 19.46 17.55
CA ILE A 753 -13.24 20.68 16.82
C ILE A 753 -12.13 20.36 15.84
N LEU A 754 -11.09 19.64 16.26
CA LEU A 754 -9.98 19.23 15.39
C LEU A 754 -10.44 18.26 14.28
N ASN A 755 -11.33 17.32 14.57
CA ASN A 755 -11.86 16.39 13.56
C ASN A 755 -12.67 17.09 12.45
N VAL A 756 -13.29 18.24 12.75
CA VAL A 756 -14.05 19.01 11.75
C VAL A 756 -13.18 20.03 11.02
N ASN A 757 -12.30 20.73 11.75
CA ASN A 757 -11.52 21.84 11.21
C ASN A 757 -10.15 21.41 10.66
N GLY A 758 -9.71 20.19 10.96
CA GLY A 758 -8.40 19.66 10.59
C GLY A 758 -7.29 20.18 11.49
N GLU A 759 -6.18 20.57 10.87
CA GLU A 759 -4.96 21.03 11.52
C GLU A 759 -5.13 22.43 12.15
N MET A 760 -4.87 22.56 13.46
CA MET A 760 -4.99 23.83 14.18
C MET A 760 -3.84 24.07 15.17
N THR A 761 -3.46 25.32 15.40
CA THR A 761 -2.53 25.68 16.49
C THR A 761 -3.24 25.73 17.85
N GLU A 762 -2.47 25.65 18.96
CA GLU A 762 -3.03 25.74 20.33
C GLU A 762 -3.84 27.03 20.54
N ASP A 763 -3.32 28.18 20.08
CA ASP A 763 -3.97 29.49 20.21
C ASP A 763 -5.28 29.58 19.40
N GLU A 764 -5.36 28.91 18.25
CA GLU A 764 -6.57 28.86 17.42
C GLU A 764 -7.62 27.93 18.04
N LEU A 765 -7.16 26.79 18.57
CA LEU A 765 -8.02 25.81 19.22
C LEU A 765 -8.66 26.39 20.49
N GLU A 766 -7.90 27.11 21.32
CA GLU A 766 -8.39 27.75 22.54
C GLU A 766 -9.50 28.77 22.23
N LYS A 767 -9.35 29.55 21.15
CA LYS A 767 -10.36 30.54 20.70
C LYS A 767 -11.67 29.90 20.23
N VAL A 768 -11.60 28.75 19.56
CA VAL A 768 -12.77 28.04 19.02
C VAL A 768 -13.44 27.16 20.08
N ALA A 769 -12.67 26.65 21.06
CA ALA A 769 -13.17 25.71 22.07
C ALA A 769 -14.12 26.32 23.09
N LEU A 770 -14.07 27.66 23.30
CA LEU A 770 -14.84 28.36 24.32
C LEU A 770 -14.69 27.68 25.70
N LEU A 771 -13.45 27.33 26.06
CA LEU A 771 -13.04 26.76 27.34
C LEU A 771 -12.14 27.74 28.07
N ASP A 772 -12.11 27.66 29.40
CA ASP A 772 -11.13 28.40 30.20
C ASP A 772 -9.71 27.96 29.83
N SER A 773 -8.78 28.91 29.72
CA SER A 773 -7.40 28.67 29.25
C SER A 773 -6.69 27.54 30.02
N LYS A 774 -6.93 27.47 31.33
CA LYS A 774 -6.37 26.44 32.20
C LYS A 774 -6.89 25.05 31.84
N ASP A 775 -8.21 24.90 31.75
CA ASP A 775 -8.88 23.63 31.48
C ASP A 775 -8.63 23.14 30.05
N CYS A 776 -8.50 24.07 29.10
CA CYS A 776 -8.14 23.78 27.71
C CYS A 776 -6.73 23.16 27.63
N LYS A 777 -5.74 23.77 28.29
CA LYS A 777 -4.35 23.30 28.31
C LYS A 777 -4.19 21.96 29.02
N GLU A 778 -4.85 21.80 30.17
CA GLU A 778 -4.84 20.54 30.90
C GLU A 778 -5.46 19.39 30.09
N SER A 779 -6.64 19.64 29.51
CA SER A 779 -7.34 18.64 28.68
C SER A 779 -6.56 18.32 27.41
N LEU A 780 -5.93 19.30 26.78
CA LEU A 780 -5.09 19.12 25.60
C LEU A 780 -3.85 18.29 25.94
N HIS A 781 -3.16 18.61 27.03
CA HIS A 781 -1.98 17.88 27.47
C HIS A 781 -2.30 16.40 27.74
N LEU A 782 -3.38 16.13 28.48
CA LEU A 782 -3.84 14.77 28.75
C LEU A 782 -4.26 14.02 27.48
N SER A 783 -4.88 14.72 26.52
CA SER A 783 -5.31 14.14 25.24
C SER A 783 -4.13 13.78 24.34
N VAL A 784 -3.07 14.60 24.35
CA VAL A 784 -1.81 14.32 23.63
C VAL A 784 -1.06 13.17 24.29
N GLN A 785 -0.95 13.17 25.63
CA GLN A 785 -0.31 12.08 26.38
C GLN A 785 -1.03 10.74 26.15
N SER A 786 -2.36 10.77 26.07
CA SER A 786 -3.20 9.60 25.79
C SER A 786 -3.32 9.27 24.29
N LYS A 787 -2.57 9.95 23.41
CA LYS A 787 -2.54 9.73 21.95
C LYS A 787 -3.90 9.81 21.25
N PHE A 788 -4.80 10.66 21.75
CA PHE A 788 -6.04 11.02 21.07
C PHE A 788 -5.86 12.21 20.13
N ILE A 789 -4.88 13.07 20.42
CA ILE A 789 -4.49 14.23 19.62
C ILE A 789 -2.98 14.14 19.36
N PHE A 790 -2.56 14.40 18.13
CA PHE A 790 -1.16 14.31 17.71
C PHE A 790 -0.58 15.71 17.47
N LEU A 791 0.71 15.86 17.81
CA LEU A 791 1.50 17.05 17.54
C LEU A 791 2.30 16.85 16.25
N CYS A 792 2.14 17.74 15.29
CA CYS A 792 2.90 17.79 14.05
C CYS A 792 3.75 19.05 14.00
N GLU A 793 5.00 18.92 13.58
CA GLU A 793 5.91 20.06 13.41
C GLU A 793 5.66 20.70 12.04
N SER A 794 5.29 21.99 12.05
CA SER A 794 5.14 22.77 10.82
C SER A 794 6.25 23.82 10.74
N SER A 795 7.12 23.71 9.73
CA SER A 795 8.13 24.73 9.45
C SER A 795 7.58 25.76 8.46
N LYS A 796 7.35 26.98 8.93
CA LYS A 796 7.15 28.14 8.06
C LYS A 796 8.51 28.78 7.77
N GLY A 797 9.40 28.06 7.08
CA GLY A 797 10.73 28.58 6.73
C GLY A 797 11.56 27.63 5.86
N VAL A 798 12.30 28.22 4.91
CA VAL A 798 13.17 27.53 3.93
C VAL A 798 14.48 27.02 4.57
N ASP A 799 14.77 27.43 5.81
CA ASP A 799 15.98 27.04 6.54
C ASP A 799 15.62 26.49 7.93
N PHE A 800 16.09 25.29 8.26
CA PHE A 800 16.03 24.71 9.62
C PHE A 800 16.92 25.45 10.65
N ALA A 801 17.40 26.66 10.33
CA ALA A 801 18.52 27.29 11.01
C ALA A 801 18.16 28.47 11.93
N SER A 802 16.92 29.00 11.94
CA SER A 802 16.57 30.03 12.94
C SER A 802 15.07 30.29 13.11
N GLY A 803 14.54 29.97 14.30
CA GLY A 803 13.44 30.74 14.94
C GLY A 803 12.06 30.10 14.99
N LYS A 804 11.77 29.41 16.11
CA LYS A 804 10.47 28.85 16.56
C LYS A 804 9.84 27.77 15.67
N ILE A 805 9.98 26.51 16.09
CA ILE A 805 9.13 25.40 15.64
C ILE A 805 7.71 25.68 16.10
N THR A 806 6.76 25.77 15.16
CA THR A 806 5.32 25.85 15.45
C THR A 806 4.75 24.44 15.42
N TYR A 807 4.16 24.02 16.53
CA TYR A 807 3.43 22.76 16.62
C TYR A 807 1.98 22.98 16.21
N VAL A 808 1.47 22.05 15.40
CA VAL A 808 0.09 21.99 14.95
C VAL A 808 -0.53 20.71 15.50
N LEU A 809 -1.78 20.81 15.93
CA LEU A 809 -2.56 19.72 16.50
C LEU A 809 -3.40 19.08 15.41
N LEU A 810 -3.37 17.75 15.35
CA LEU A 810 -4.11 16.95 14.38
C LEU A 810 -4.81 15.78 15.08
N VAL A 811 -5.97 15.39 14.55
CA VAL A 811 -6.64 14.14 14.90
C VAL A 811 -6.63 13.23 13.66
N ASN A 812 -6.04 12.04 13.79
CA ASN A 812 -6.15 10.97 12.79
C ASN A 812 -6.97 9.82 13.39
N ILE A 813 -8.18 9.63 12.85
CA ILE A 813 -9.12 8.61 13.34
C ILE A 813 -8.55 7.20 13.20
N GLY A 814 -7.79 6.94 12.14
CA GLY A 814 -7.15 5.65 11.93
C GLY A 814 -6.13 5.33 13.02
N ASP A 815 -5.18 6.23 13.24
CA ASP A 815 -4.10 6.03 14.22
C ASP A 815 -4.64 5.93 15.64
N THR A 816 -5.66 6.72 15.98
CA THR A 816 -6.38 6.59 17.26
C THR A 816 -7.04 5.22 17.40
N ILE A 817 -7.65 4.67 16.34
CA ILE A 817 -8.26 3.33 16.39
C ILE A 817 -7.19 2.25 16.59
N LEU A 818 -6.04 2.33 15.91
CA LEU A 818 -4.93 1.40 16.13
C LEU A 818 -4.39 1.48 17.56
N HIS A 819 -4.24 2.68 18.09
CA HIS A 819 -3.84 2.87 19.49
C HIS A 819 -4.83 2.24 20.45
N LEU A 820 -6.14 2.46 20.25
CA LEU A 820 -7.17 1.88 21.10
C LEU A 820 -7.25 0.36 20.98
N ILE A 821 -6.98 -0.22 19.80
CA ILE A 821 -6.84 -1.67 19.62
C ILE A 821 -5.69 -2.20 20.48
N ASP A 822 -4.53 -1.53 20.45
CA ASP A 822 -3.36 -1.91 21.24
C ASP A 822 -3.65 -1.87 22.75
N VAL A 823 -4.30 -0.81 23.21
CA VAL A 823 -4.77 -0.65 24.60
C VAL A 823 -5.77 -1.74 24.96
N GLY A 824 -6.73 -2.04 24.07
CA GLY A 824 -7.71 -3.11 24.25
C GLY A 824 -7.07 -4.48 24.39
N CYS A 825 -6.09 -4.81 23.54
CA CYS A 825 -5.35 -6.08 23.60
C CYS A 825 -4.60 -6.22 24.94
N LYS A 826 -3.95 -5.15 25.40
CA LYS A 826 -3.30 -5.10 26.72
C LYS A 826 -4.30 -5.30 27.86
N ALA A 827 -5.46 -4.63 27.80
CA ALA A 827 -6.49 -4.75 28.83
C ALA A 827 -7.03 -6.18 28.96
N ILE A 828 -7.32 -6.85 27.83
CA ILE A 828 -7.80 -8.23 27.85
C ILE A 828 -6.72 -9.17 28.37
N LYS A 829 -5.47 -9.01 27.91
CA LYS A 829 -4.32 -9.79 28.41
C LYS A 829 -4.21 -9.66 29.93
N ASN A 830 -4.17 -8.43 30.45
CA ASN A 830 -4.07 -8.16 31.88
C ASN A 830 -5.24 -8.76 32.68
N ALA A 831 -6.47 -8.69 32.14
CA ALA A 831 -7.65 -9.29 32.76
C ALA A 831 -7.53 -10.83 32.82
N VAL A 832 -7.07 -11.46 31.73
CA VAL A 832 -6.85 -12.90 31.66
C VAL A 832 -5.76 -13.35 32.61
N GLU A 833 -4.62 -12.66 32.66
CA GLU A 833 -3.53 -12.95 33.59
C GLU A 833 -3.99 -12.78 35.04
N ARG A 834 -4.69 -11.68 35.35
CA ARG A 834 -5.22 -11.47 36.70
C ARG A 834 -6.20 -12.56 37.11
N ARG A 835 -7.04 -13.03 36.19
CA ARG A 835 -7.97 -14.15 36.43
C ARG A 835 -7.23 -15.45 36.75
N ILE A 836 -6.12 -15.73 36.07
CA ILE A 836 -5.27 -16.92 36.34
C ILE A 836 -4.69 -16.81 37.75
N LEU A 837 -4.09 -15.66 38.08
CA LEU A 837 -3.51 -15.41 39.41
C LEU A 837 -4.54 -15.55 40.54
N GLU A 838 -5.77 -15.05 40.35
CA GLU A 838 -6.85 -15.21 41.34
C GLU A 838 -7.28 -16.68 41.50
N ASN A 839 -7.31 -17.47 40.42
CA ASN A 839 -7.59 -18.91 40.51
C ASN A 839 -6.46 -19.68 41.20
N GLU A 840 -5.21 -19.31 40.96
CA GLU A 840 -4.05 -19.91 41.63
C GLU A 840 -4.05 -19.57 43.13
N ALA A 841 -4.31 -18.31 43.49
CA ALA A 841 -4.40 -17.88 44.88
C ALA A 841 -5.50 -18.60 45.67
N ASN A 842 -6.60 -18.99 45.01
CA ASN A 842 -7.73 -19.69 45.63
C ASN A 842 -7.79 -21.19 45.28
N ARG A 843 -6.69 -21.78 44.77
CA ARG A 843 -6.66 -23.16 44.24
C ARG A 843 -7.12 -24.21 45.26
N GLU A 844 -6.70 -24.11 46.51
CA GLU A 844 -7.06 -25.06 47.57
C GLU A 844 -8.56 -25.00 47.90
N LEU A 845 -9.10 -23.78 47.95
CA LEU A 845 -10.51 -23.53 48.23
C LEU A 845 -11.41 -24.09 47.12
N ILE A 846 -11.01 -23.89 45.85
CA ILE A 846 -11.68 -24.46 44.67
C ILE A 846 -11.59 -26.00 44.67
N ALA A 847 -10.43 -26.57 45.01
CA ALA A 847 -10.26 -28.02 45.10
C ALA A 847 -11.17 -28.66 46.16
N ARG A 848 -11.34 -27.97 47.30
CA ARG A 848 -12.23 -28.38 48.38
C ARG A 848 -13.71 -28.30 47.98
N GLU A 849 -14.10 -27.24 47.27
CA GLU A 849 -15.45 -27.11 46.69
C GLU A 849 -15.75 -28.22 45.67
N ASN A 850 -14.82 -28.49 44.76
CA ASN A 850 -14.98 -29.59 43.79
C ASN A 850 -15.09 -30.95 44.47
N LYS A 851 -14.35 -31.17 45.57
CA LYS A 851 -14.46 -32.39 46.38
C LYS A 851 -15.83 -32.48 47.04
N TYR A 852 -16.33 -31.39 47.61
CA TYR A 852 -17.68 -31.32 48.18
C TYR A 852 -18.75 -31.68 47.15
N VAL A 853 -18.73 -31.06 45.96
CA VAL A 853 -19.69 -31.34 44.88
C VAL A 853 -19.67 -32.81 44.46
N ARG A 854 -18.48 -33.42 44.33
CA ARG A 854 -18.35 -34.86 44.01
C ARG A 854 -18.93 -35.77 45.09
N VAL A 855 -18.74 -35.42 46.36
CA VAL A 855 -19.31 -36.19 47.49
C VAL A 855 -20.84 -36.05 47.49
N CYS A 856 -21.37 -34.84 47.30
CA CYS A 856 -22.81 -34.62 47.19
C CYS A 856 -23.44 -35.39 46.03
N GLN A 857 -22.78 -35.45 44.86
CA GLN A 857 -23.25 -36.24 43.72
C GLN A 857 -23.27 -37.74 44.04
N ARG A 858 -22.27 -38.24 44.75
CA ARG A 858 -22.22 -39.65 45.17
C ARG A 858 -23.35 -40.00 46.14
N ILE A 859 -23.60 -39.16 47.14
CA ILE A 859 -24.69 -39.33 48.11
C ILE A 859 -26.05 -39.33 47.39
N LYS A 860 -26.27 -38.39 46.46
CA LYS A 860 -27.50 -38.34 45.66
C LYS A 860 -27.70 -39.59 44.80
N ALA A 861 -26.63 -40.19 44.29
CA ALA A 861 -26.69 -41.41 43.49
C ALA A 861 -26.90 -42.67 44.35
N GLU A 862 -26.28 -42.74 45.53
CA GLU A 862 -26.33 -43.89 46.45
C GLU A 862 -27.68 -43.99 47.16
N TYR A 863 -28.30 -42.86 47.52
CA TYR A 863 -29.58 -42.80 48.24
C TYR A 863 -30.75 -42.36 47.35
N ALA A 864 -30.67 -42.56 46.02
CA ALA A 864 -31.65 -42.06 45.05
C ALA A 864 -33.11 -42.49 45.31
N ALA A 865 -33.32 -43.59 46.05
CA ALA A 865 -34.65 -44.12 46.41
C ALA A 865 -35.23 -43.54 47.72
N GLU A 866 -34.44 -42.81 48.52
CA GLU A 866 -34.81 -42.32 49.85
C GLU A 866 -34.51 -40.81 50.00
N PRO A 867 -35.45 -39.93 49.59
CA PRO A 867 -35.23 -38.48 49.53
C PRO A 867 -34.91 -37.84 50.89
N GLU A 868 -35.49 -38.34 51.98
CA GLU A 868 -35.27 -37.83 53.34
C GLU A 868 -33.84 -38.08 53.84
N MET A 869 -33.24 -39.21 53.46
CA MET A 869 -31.86 -39.58 53.80
C MET A 869 -30.84 -38.78 52.98
N ILE A 870 -31.20 -38.34 51.77
CA ILE A 870 -30.37 -37.44 50.96
C ILE A 870 -30.22 -36.08 51.67
N GLU A 871 -31.33 -35.53 52.17
CA GLU A 871 -31.32 -34.18 52.76
C GLU A 871 -30.49 -34.13 54.05
N GLN A 872 -30.59 -35.15 54.90
CA GLN A 872 -29.80 -35.27 56.12
C GLN A 872 -28.30 -35.43 55.83
N HIS A 873 -27.91 -36.38 54.97
CA HIS A 873 -26.50 -36.60 54.65
C HIS A 873 -25.87 -35.41 53.90
N LEU A 874 -26.64 -34.69 53.07
CA LEU A 874 -26.16 -33.45 52.44
C LEU A 874 -25.94 -32.33 53.46
N HIS A 875 -26.78 -32.23 54.49
CA HIS A 875 -26.63 -31.23 55.55
C HIS A 875 -25.35 -31.47 56.36
N GLU A 876 -25.10 -32.71 56.79
CA GLU A 876 -23.89 -33.08 57.55
C GLU A 876 -22.60 -32.84 56.73
N VAL A 877 -22.61 -33.21 55.45
CA VAL A 877 -21.46 -32.98 54.56
C VAL A 877 -21.25 -31.49 54.28
N ALA A 878 -22.32 -30.70 54.19
CA ALA A 878 -22.25 -29.25 53.98
C ALA A 878 -21.65 -28.50 55.18
N GLU A 879 -21.80 -29.02 56.40
CA GLU A 879 -21.18 -28.46 57.61
C GLU A 879 -19.72 -28.91 57.79
N ALA A 880 -19.38 -30.15 57.38
CA ALA A 880 -18.03 -30.71 57.55
C ALA A 880 -17.02 -30.25 56.47
N TYR A 881 -17.48 -29.99 55.24
CA TYR A 881 -16.57 -29.75 54.10
C TYR A 881 -16.27 -28.29 53.81
N ILE A 882 -17.22 -27.36 54.00
CA ILE A 882 -17.04 -25.93 53.66
C ILE A 882 -17.71 -25.05 54.72
N THR A 883 -16.93 -24.23 55.40
CA THR A 883 -17.42 -23.27 56.40
C THR A 883 -18.21 -22.12 55.76
N ASN A 884 -19.06 -21.44 56.53
CA ASN A 884 -19.81 -20.29 56.02
C ASN A 884 -18.91 -19.11 55.57
N ALA A 885 -17.75 -18.92 56.22
CA ALA A 885 -16.75 -17.93 55.80
C ALA A 885 -16.13 -18.30 54.44
N GLU A 886 -15.80 -19.58 54.23
CA GLU A 886 -15.30 -20.09 52.95
C GLU A 886 -16.35 -19.98 51.84
N LYS A 887 -17.64 -20.22 52.12
CA LYS A 887 -18.75 -19.99 51.17
C LYS A 887 -18.82 -18.52 50.74
N GLN A 888 -18.65 -17.58 51.67
CA GLN A 888 -18.62 -16.15 51.36
C GLN A 888 -17.38 -15.77 50.53
N LEU A 889 -16.21 -16.36 50.83
CA LEU A 889 -15.00 -16.16 50.04
C LEU A 889 -15.13 -16.73 48.63
N LEU A 890 -15.72 -17.92 48.47
CA LEU A 890 -16.03 -18.53 47.18
C LEU A 890 -17.02 -17.68 46.38
N ALA A 891 -18.07 -17.15 47.00
CA ALA A 891 -19.00 -16.24 46.35
C ALA A 891 -18.31 -14.93 45.89
N LYS A 892 -17.44 -14.36 46.73
CA LYS A 892 -16.62 -13.18 46.38
C LYS A 892 -15.61 -13.48 45.27
N HIS A 893 -15.05 -14.70 45.25
CA HIS A 893 -14.15 -15.17 44.19
C HIS A 893 -14.88 -15.33 42.86
N ARG A 894 -16.02 -16.03 42.84
CA ARG A 894 -16.86 -16.18 41.64
C ARG A 894 -17.30 -14.83 41.08
N LYS A 895 -17.76 -13.91 41.92
CA LYS A 895 -18.13 -12.55 41.49
C LYS A 895 -16.96 -11.79 40.87
N ARG A 896 -15.73 -12.00 41.36
CA ARG A 896 -14.51 -11.43 40.75
C ARG A 896 -14.19 -12.09 39.41
N LEU A 897 -14.28 -13.42 39.32
CA LEU A 897 -14.11 -14.14 38.05
C LEU A 897 -15.13 -13.71 37.01
N GLU A 898 -16.41 -13.58 37.38
CA GLU A 898 -17.48 -13.08 36.50
C GLU A 898 -17.18 -11.64 36.03
N ALA A 899 -16.57 -10.80 36.87
CA ALA A 899 -16.16 -9.46 36.47
C ALA A 899 -15.02 -9.49 35.42
N PHE A 900 -14.04 -10.39 35.58
CA PHE A 900 -12.97 -10.58 34.58
C PHE A 900 -13.48 -11.25 33.31
N ASP A 901 -14.35 -12.26 33.43
CA ASP A 901 -14.96 -12.96 32.30
C ASP A 901 -15.85 -11.99 31.52
N ALA A 902 -16.58 -11.09 32.17
CA ALA A 902 -17.34 -10.03 31.50
C ALA A 902 -16.48 -8.92 30.87
N LEU A 903 -15.17 -8.87 31.16
CA LEU A 903 -14.21 -8.01 30.44
C LEU A 903 -13.64 -8.72 29.21
N SER A 904 -13.60 -10.06 29.20
CA SER A 904 -13.11 -10.88 28.08
C SER A 904 -14.21 -11.38 27.14
N GLU A 905 -15.41 -11.61 27.66
CA GLU A 905 -16.57 -12.14 26.97
C GLU A 905 -17.73 -11.13 27.10
N ASP A 906 -18.29 -10.80 25.95
CA ASP A 906 -19.37 -9.83 25.74
C ASP A 906 -20.70 -10.33 26.38
N SER A 907 -20.80 -10.44 27.70
CA SER A 907 -22.07 -10.80 28.35
C SER A 907 -23.05 -9.62 28.28
N VAL A 908 -23.78 -9.56 27.17
CA VAL A 908 -25.01 -8.78 27.01
C VAL A 908 -26.12 -9.44 27.81
N THR A 909 -26.10 -9.22 29.13
CA THR A 909 -27.25 -9.25 30.05
C THR A 909 -26.74 -8.56 31.31
N THR A 910 -27.12 -7.32 31.60
CA THR A 910 -28.39 -7.04 32.27
C THR A 910 -28.92 -5.65 31.90
N SER A 911 -30.20 -5.61 31.58
CA SER A 911 -31.07 -4.47 31.87
C SER A 911 -31.19 -4.33 33.39
N ASP A 912 -30.20 -3.73 34.05
CA ASP A 912 -30.40 -3.18 35.40
C ASP A 912 -29.32 -2.14 35.70
N ALA A 913 -29.75 -0.89 35.78
CA ALA A 913 -28.93 0.28 36.05
C ALA A 913 -28.63 0.47 37.55
N SER A 914 -28.34 -0.62 38.29
CA SER A 914 -28.29 -0.57 39.76
C SER A 914 -27.12 -1.31 40.42
N PHE A 915 -26.08 -1.70 39.67
CA PHE A 915 -24.97 -2.48 40.24
C PHE A 915 -23.59 -1.89 39.91
N GLU A 916 -23.11 -1.00 40.78
CA GLU A 916 -21.70 -0.61 40.86
C GLU A 916 -20.96 -1.57 41.80
N PRO A 917 -19.92 -2.30 41.33
CA PRO A 917 -18.95 -2.91 42.24
C PRO A 917 -17.84 -1.91 42.55
N GLU A 918 -17.63 -1.65 43.84
CA GLU A 918 -16.44 -0.96 44.41
C GLU A 918 -15.16 -1.77 44.14
N ILE A 919 -14.59 -1.65 42.95
CA ILE A 919 -13.19 -1.94 42.67
C ILE A 919 -12.68 -0.77 41.80
N PRO A 920 -11.62 -0.06 42.21
CA PRO A 920 -11.08 1.07 41.46
C PRO A 920 -10.29 0.54 40.26
N LEU A 921 -11.00 0.16 39.21
CA LEU A 921 -10.49 0.08 37.85
C LEU A 921 -11.52 0.79 36.97
N GLU A 922 -11.13 1.98 36.53
CA GLU A 922 -11.96 2.98 35.91
C GLU A 922 -12.73 2.44 34.69
N SER A 923 -14.05 2.41 34.86
CA SER A 923 -15.10 2.61 33.86
C SER A 923 -15.63 1.40 33.03
N PRO A 924 -16.96 1.36 32.76
CA PRO A 924 -17.64 0.44 31.82
C PRO A 924 -17.25 0.64 30.33
N THR A 925 -16.14 1.33 30.08
CA THR A 925 -15.61 1.73 28.77
C THR A 925 -14.86 0.58 28.13
N CYS A 926 -14.02 -0.16 28.88
CA CYS A 926 -13.27 -1.30 28.36
C CYS A 926 -14.15 -2.41 27.76
N LYS A 927 -15.35 -2.64 28.32
CA LYS A 927 -16.29 -3.71 27.86
C LYS A 927 -16.84 -3.49 26.45
N ARG A 928 -17.17 -2.25 26.07
CA ARG A 928 -17.69 -1.96 24.71
C ARG A 928 -16.56 -1.61 23.74
N LEU A 929 -15.45 -1.06 24.25
CA LEU A 929 -14.29 -0.70 23.45
C LEU A 929 -13.71 -1.90 22.71
N VAL A 930 -13.53 -3.02 23.42
CA VAL A 930 -12.98 -4.25 22.85
C VAL A 930 -13.92 -4.82 21.78
N CYS A 931 -15.23 -4.87 22.03
CA CYS A 931 -16.19 -5.43 21.08
C CYS A 931 -16.43 -4.53 19.87
N CYS A 932 -16.48 -3.20 20.04
CA CYS A 932 -16.50 -2.25 18.93
C CYS A 932 -15.19 -2.29 18.14
N LEU A 933 -14.01 -2.27 18.77
CA LEU A 933 -12.72 -2.26 18.06
C LEU A 933 -12.36 -3.60 17.40
N LEU A 934 -12.75 -4.72 18.01
CA LEU A 934 -12.61 -6.06 17.44
C LEU A 934 -13.65 -6.31 16.32
N ALA A 935 -14.88 -5.80 16.47
CA ALA A 935 -15.83 -5.77 15.37
C ALA A 935 -15.31 -4.86 14.25
N LEU A 936 -14.76 -3.68 14.53
CA LEU A 936 -14.12 -2.77 13.57
C LEU A 936 -12.88 -3.41 12.90
N LEU A 937 -12.10 -4.23 13.60
CA LEU A 937 -11.00 -5.03 13.04
C LEU A 937 -11.45 -6.04 11.96
N LEU A 938 -12.71 -6.49 11.99
CA LEU A 938 -13.30 -7.42 11.02
C LEU A 938 -14.37 -6.77 10.10
N SER A 939 -14.93 -5.63 10.50
CA SER A 939 -16.03 -4.93 9.82
C SER A 939 -15.58 -3.73 9.02
N VAL A 940 -14.39 -3.18 9.31
CA VAL A 940 -13.87 -2.05 8.54
C VAL A 940 -12.55 -2.39 7.87
N ASP A 941 -12.69 -3.02 6.71
CA ASP A 941 -11.79 -2.73 5.60
C ASP A 941 -11.74 -1.23 5.28
N GLY A 942 -12.79 -0.48 5.64
CA GLY A 942 -12.89 0.97 5.47
C GLY A 942 -12.14 1.84 6.50
N VAL A 943 -12.00 1.42 7.77
CA VAL A 943 -11.03 2.02 8.73
C VAL A 943 -9.64 1.49 8.46
N ARG A 944 -9.46 0.22 8.04
CA ARG A 944 -8.20 -0.26 7.46
C ARG A 944 -7.81 0.48 6.16
N GLN A 945 -8.76 1.14 5.50
CA GLN A 945 -8.54 1.99 4.31
C GLN A 945 -8.42 3.48 4.65
N ARG A 946 -9.08 4.01 5.69
CA ARG A 946 -8.79 5.35 6.22
C ARG A 946 -7.41 5.40 6.88
N LEU A 947 -6.98 4.31 7.51
CA LEU A 947 -5.59 4.05 7.91
C LEU A 947 -4.61 3.98 6.72
N ARG A 948 -5.07 3.74 5.49
CA ARG A 948 -4.23 3.82 4.27
C ARG A 948 -4.22 5.20 3.63
N CYS A 949 -5.07 6.13 4.08
CA CYS A 949 -5.12 7.50 3.58
C CYS A 949 -4.30 8.48 4.44
N GLU A 950 -4.02 8.18 5.72
CA GLU A 950 -3.36 9.14 6.63
C GLU A 950 -2.03 8.68 7.25
N VAL A 951 -1.53 7.47 6.97
CA VAL A 951 -0.15 7.05 7.35
C VAL A 951 0.91 7.63 6.38
N ASN A 952 0.58 8.72 5.68
CA ASN A 952 1.49 9.48 4.82
C ASN A 952 2.38 10.48 5.59
N TRP A 953 2.39 10.46 6.93
CA TRP A 953 3.17 11.41 7.73
C TRP A 953 4.34 10.82 8.55
N LEU A 954 4.41 9.50 8.75
CA LEU A 954 5.47 8.88 9.58
C LEU A 954 6.61 8.22 8.77
N THR A 955 6.73 8.54 7.48
CA THR A 955 7.96 8.27 6.68
C THR A 955 8.72 9.56 6.33
N ILE A 956 8.37 10.66 7.02
CA ILE A 956 9.15 11.91 7.10
C ILE A 956 9.51 12.13 8.57
N VAL A 957 10.20 11.16 9.17
CA VAL A 957 11.27 11.29 10.18
C VAL A 957 12.19 10.09 9.92
#